data_AF-A0A7S4VHX7-F1
#
_entry.id   AF-A0A7S4VHX7-F1
#
_cell.length_a   1.000
_cell.length_b   1.000
_cell.length_c   1.000
_cell.angle_alpha   90.00
_cell.angle_beta   90.00
_cell.angle_gamma   90.00
#
_symmetry.space_group_name_H-M   'P 1'
#
loop_
_entity.id
_entity.type
_entity.pdbx_description
1 polymer ?
#
loop_
_entity_poly.entity_id
_entity_poly.type
_entity_poly.pdbx_seq_one_letter_code
_entity_poly.pdbx_strand_id
1 'polypeptide(L)'
;MTKDLENKGVSFVKLPEPDIPIAPGHVSLVGSYKALLYLMNEENQFDIVHFNDYLGHAIYPLYAKRQGWLLDKTKVVVTLHGTTMWSRLANKQLPQTIDDISVSWIEREAISAADVVWAPSKFIATSLLSEGVELPENVVVLKNAPPTLEHISNKHRELYGRRIENSASVINEIVFFGRLEMRKGPLLLIEALEQLSKKHRSMMKHIKVSFLGRDTPVDEWNPSYKEKIRQDFLSSKNLKNMNLSFLDNFDRDQAISYISDPHRLIVIPSLTENLPGTVYESIEFGANFIAADVGGIKEMIHPDDADRCLFKPLPLSLATKLHEKITETHKDIKPVRHSETPASIRSDIIAFHKQIHQQSSQNLFRRRKSNPKITVCMTHYNRPKGLLTTLKEWKKQTYSNYEVIVVDDESPEEAQKELDETVVPFIHKSGWKLLKAKHGYLGAARNRCVEAATQDTDFIFFTDDDDFVSIDALQSLVDVAQHAQADIVTAFFHQFRAPTLEEAIAKKKESIWMFSGGSLAMGSISNPFGGALMLVSVKGLSTIGGFSEFDTVGCEDWEFYMRATTKKMRIEIIPNPDLLYVQKKDVSLSTTTDERLCSYRAITPLLSQYPHLADSFLMLNGLTESIADKKDTDLRWSSLLPIGHQKSNGWEYGYCVHDIGKEPTFSNCLFQHMPDFNKDHARYEMKSLTGTSWPFVGRSGMHPSISIIDGNQKAITVLRRFKSNILGDMVVFLSIHHGMPCGDGVLAQLYFGPKLLWGPKRIQPDSQPMEWASSEIKTRPGDNILLMMSPVNNGSCDSVVVQLDITIKEEQMF
;
A
#
# COMPACT_ATOMS: atom_id res chain seq x y z
N MET A 1 -15.70 -38.27 11.85
CA MET A 1 -14.55 -37.66 11.15
C MET A 1 -13.42 -37.27 12.09
N THR A 2 -13.70 -36.74 13.30
CA THR A 2 -12.65 -36.38 14.28
C THR A 2 -11.84 -37.58 14.79
N LYS A 3 -12.48 -38.66 15.29
CA LYS A 3 -11.76 -39.85 15.78
C LYS A 3 -10.85 -40.55 14.74
N ASP A 4 -11.30 -40.64 13.48
CA ASP A 4 -10.51 -41.29 12.43
C ASP A 4 -9.28 -40.48 12.04
N LEU A 5 -9.37 -39.15 12.12
CA LEU A 5 -8.26 -38.24 11.86
C LEU A 5 -7.29 -38.20 13.06
N GLU A 6 -7.81 -38.21 14.29
CA GLU A 6 -6.99 -38.35 15.51
C GLU A 6 -6.17 -39.64 15.49
N ASN A 7 -6.77 -40.78 15.10
CA ASN A 7 -6.06 -42.05 14.95
C ASN A 7 -4.96 -42.01 13.86
N LYS A 8 -5.04 -41.05 12.94
CA LYS A 8 -4.02 -40.79 11.90
C LYS A 8 -3.01 -39.72 12.33
N GLY A 9 -3.02 -39.30 13.59
CA GLY A 9 -2.12 -38.27 14.13
C GLY A 9 -2.49 -36.85 13.73
N VAL A 10 -3.72 -36.61 13.24
CA VAL A 10 -4.20 -35.27 12.88
C VAL A 10 -4.93 -34.66 14.07
N SER A 11 -4.39 -33.55 14.59
CA SER A 11 -5.02 -32.75 15.63
C SER A 11 -5.72 -31.53 15.05
N PHE A 12 -6.95 -31.26 15.50
CA PHE A 12 -7.63 -30.00 15.23
C PHE A 12 -7.45 -29.07 16.42
N VAL A 13 -6.74 -27.96 16.20
CA VAL A 13 -6.47 -26.96 17.23
C VAL A 13 -7.22 -25.69 16.89
N LYS A 14 -7.97 -25.16 17.86
CA LYS A 14 -8.54 -23.82 17.73
C LYS A 14 -7.42 -22.81 18.00
N LEU A 15 -7.22 -21.88 17.06
CA LEU A 15 -6.25 -20.80 17.24
C LEU A 15 -6.61 -19.94 18.47
N PRO A 16 -5.61 -19.38 19.17
CA PRO A 16 -5.84 -18.54 20.33
C PRO A 16 -6.67 -17.31 19.97
N GLU A 17 -7.51 -16.86 20.89
CA GLU A 17 -8.23 -15.60 20.77
C GLU A 17 -7.42 -14.49 21.44
N PRO A 18 -7.29 -13.30 20.82
CA PRO A 18 -6.68 -12.16 21.48
C PRO A 18 -7.49 -11.77 22.72
N ASP A 19 -6.82 -11.56 23.85
CA ASP A 19 -7.45 -11.15 25.11
C ASP A 19 -7.89 -9.67 25.12
N ILE A 20 -7.50 -8.91 24.09
CA ILE A 20 -7.68 -7.46 23.95
C ILE A 20 -8.26 -7.18 22.55
N PRO A 21 -9.19 -6.21 22.40
CA PRO A 21 -9.70 -5.79 21.09
C PRO A 21 -8.59 -5.41 20.10
N ILE A 22 -8.80 -5.75 18.82
CA ILE A 22 -7.87 -5.45 17.74
C ILE A 22 -8.48 -4.41 16.79
N ALA A 23 -7.68 -3.43 16.39
CA ALA A 23 -7.99 -2.40 15.41
C ALA A 23 -6.89 -2.33 14.34
N PRO A 24 -7.21 -2.20 13.03
CA PRO A 24 -8.53 -2.46 12.46
C PRO A 24 -8.92 -3.95 12.64
N GLY A 25 -10.20 -4.20 12.93
CA GLY A 25 -10.74 -5.53 13.24
C GLY A 25 -10.96 -6.44 12.01
N HIS A 26 -10.16 -6.25 10.95
CA HIS A 26 -10.35 -6.96 9.69
C HIS A 26 -10.06 -8.46 9.85
N VAL A 27 -11.01 -9.30 9.42
CA VAL A 27 -11.01 -10.76 9.70
C VAL A 27 -9.74 -11.47 9.24
N SER A 28 -9.17 -11.05 8.11
CA SER A 28 -7.95 -11.67 7.56
C SER A 28 -6.71 -11.32 8.37
N LEU A 29 -6.58 -10.06 8.81
CA LEU A 29 -5.45 -9.62 9.62
C LEU A 29 -5.52 -10.24 11.02
N VAL A 30 -6.72 -10.25 11.61
CA VAL A 30 -6.96 -10.94 12.89
C VAL A 30 -6.66 -12.44 12.75
N GLY A 31 -7.09 -13.08 11.67
CA GLY A 31 -6.78 -14.49 11.38
C GLY A 31 -5.28 -14.75 11.29
N SER A 32 -4.53 -13.89 10.60
CA SER A 32 -3.07 -13.99 10.53
C SER A 32 -2.41 -13.78 11.90
N TYR A 33 -2.89 -12.83 12.69
CA TYR A 33 -2.35 -12.57 14.03
C TYR A 33 -2.58 -13.74 14.99
N LYS A 34 -3.77 -14.37 14.93
CA LYS A 34 -4.04 -15.60 15.67
C LYS A 34 -3.10 -16.75 15.28
N ALA A 35 -2.80 -16.88 13.99
CA ALA A 35 -1.83 -17.86 13.52
C ALA A 35 -0.41 -17.56 14.04
N LEU A 36 0.00 -16.29 14.02
CA LEU A 36 1.27 -15.86 14.61
C LEU A 36 1.35 -16.19 16.11
N LEU A 37 0.33 -15.84 16.90
CA LEU A 37 0.29 -16.13 18.34
C LEU A 37 0.39 -17.64 18.62
N TYR A 38 -0.28 -18.47 17.82
CA TYR A 38 -0.17 -19.92 17.95
C TYR A 38 1.26 -20.40 17.69
N LEU A 39 1.88 -19.93 16.60
CA LEU A 39 3.24 -20.31 16.23
C LEU A 39 4.31 -19.78 17.20
N MET A 40 4.06 -18.66 17.86
CA MET A 40 4.91 -18.16 18.95
C MET A 40 4.87 -19.08 20.18
N ASN A 41 3.68 -19.60 20.54
CA ASN A 41 3.54 -20.52 21.66
C ASN A 41 4.09 -21.92 21.37
N GLU A 42 4.05 -22.33 20.11
CA GLU A 42 4.53 -23.64 19.62
C GLU A 42 5.87 -23.52 18.88
N GLU A 43 6.71 -22.55 19.27
CA GLU A 43 7.95 -22.26 18.56
C GLU A 43 8.84 -23.52 18.48
N ASN A 44 9.42 -23.77 17.30
CA ASN A 44 10.25 -24.95 16.99
C ASN A 44 9.53 -26.31 17.01
N GLN A 45 8.20 -26.37 17.13
CA GLN A 45 7.45 -27.64 17.06
C GLN A 45 7.20 -28.14 15.63
N PHE A 46 7.24 -27.25 14.65
CA PHE A 46 6.89 -27.56 13.26
C PHE A 46 8.09 -27.43 12.32
N ASP A 47 8.36 -28.48 11.55
CA ASP A 47 9.33 -28.43 10.45
C ASP A 47 8.80 -27.64 9.25
N ILE A 48 7.50 -27.80 8.96
CA ILE A 48 6.82 -27.23 7.80
C ILE A 48 5.45 -26.72 8.24
N VAL A 49 5.08 -25.51 7.83
CA VAL A 49 3.77 -24.92 8.03
C VAL A 49 3.17 -24.57 6.68
N HIS A 50 1.97 -25.09 6.40
CA HIS A 50 1.23 -24.78 5.18
C HIS A 50 0.17 -23.71 5.45
N PHE A 51 0.18 -22.67 4.63
CA PHE A 51 -0.91 -21.72 4.48
C PHE A 51 -1.52 -21.82 3.10
N ASN A 52 -2.78 -21.46 2.99
CA ASN A 52 -3.43 -21.20 1.72
C ASN A 52 -3.22 -19.72 1.36
N ASP A 53 -3.13 -19.42 0.07
CA ASP A 53 -3.10 -18.03 -0.43
C ASP A 53 -4.32 -17.22 0.04
N TYR A 54 -5.49 -17.85 0.12
CA TYR A 54 -6.76 -17.21 0.50
C TYR A 54 -6.72 -16.49 1.86
N LEU A 55 -7.16 -15.22 1.86
CA LEU A 55 -7.20 -14.30 3.01
C LEU A 55 -5.83 -13.97 3.62
N GLY A 56 -4.73 -14.37 3.00
CA GLY A 56 -3.38 -13.92 3.39
C GLY A 56 -3.00 -14.24 4.84
N HIS A 57 -3.53 -15.31 5.44
CA HIS A 57 -3.26 -15.64 6.86
C HIS A 57 -1.78 -15.89 7.18
N ALA A 58 -0.94 -16.13 6.18
CA ALA A 58 0.50 -16.31 6.35
C ALA A 58 1.26 -15.00 6.61
N ILE A 59 0.66 -13.82 6.39
CA ILE A 59 1.40 -12.55 6.30
C ILE A 59 2.21 -12.22 7.55
N TYR A 60 1.64 -12.29 8.75
CA TYR A 60 2.37 -11.96 9.98
C TYR A 60 3.37 -13.03 10.42
N PRO A 61 3.07 -14.35 10.32
CA PRO A 61 4.10 -15.38 10.44
C PRO A 61 5.29 -15.15 9.50
N LEU A 62 5.04 -14.76 8.25
CA LEU A 62 6.09 -14.48 7.27
C LEU A 62 6.86 -13.20 7.57
N TYR A 63 6.23 -12.15 8.07
CA TYR A 63 6.92 -10.97 8.60
C TYR A 63 7.87 -11.37 9.73
N ALA A 64 7.39 -12.10 10.73
CA ALA A 64 8.21 -12.55 11.86
C ALA A 64 9.42 -13.39 11.40
N LYS A 65 9.21 -14.25 10.40
CA LYS A 65 10.27 -15.04 9.78
C LYS A 65 11.29 -14.17 9.03
N ARG A 66 10.83 -13.30 8.13
CA ARG A 66 11.70 -12.40 7.35
C ARG A 66 12.52 -11.48 8.24
N GLN A 67 11.95 -11.10 9.39
CA GLN A 67 12.57 -10.24 10.40
C GLN A 67 13.52 -11.01 11.35
N GLY A 68 13.54 -12.34 11.29
CA GLY A 68 14.55 -13.16 11.97
C GLY A 68 14.34 -13.36 13.47
N TRP A 69 13.10 -13.25 13.95
CA TRP A 69 12.77 -13.46 15.37
C TRP A 69 11.77 -14.60 15.61
N LEU A 70 11.25 -15.26 14.57
CA LEU A 70 10.45 -16.47 14.67
C LEU A 70 10.66 -17.38 13.45
N LEU A 71 10.36 -18.67 13.56
CA LEU A 71 10.31 -19.62 12.43
C LEU A 71 11.64 -19.78 11.67
N ASP A 72 12.79 -19.57 12.32
CA ASP A 72 14.11 -19.70 11.67
C ASP A 72 14.34 -21.10 11.06
N LYS A 73 13.87 -22.16 11.75
CA LYS A 73 13.97 -23.57 11.35
C LYS A 73 12.75 -24.12 10.62
N THR A 74 11.64 -23.39 10.60
CA THR A 74 10.37 -23.85 10.03
C THR A 74 10.23 -23.39 8.58
N LYS A 75 9.88 -24.27 7.64
CA LYS A 75 9.55 -23.88 6.26
C LYS A 75 8.10 -23.45 6.14
N VAL A 76 7.85 -22.26 5.61
CA VAL A 76 6.50 -21.74 5.36
C VAL A 76 6.15 -21.92 3.89
N VAL A 77 5.14 -22.76 3.63
CA VAL A 77 4.63 -23.07 2.29
C VAL A 77 3.32 -22.33 2.07
N VAL A 78 3.19 -21.57 0.98
CA VAL A 78 1.92 -20.96 0.56
C VAL A 78 1.38 -21.70 -0.67
N THR A 79 0.16 -22.26 -0.55
CA THR A 79 -0.48 -23.04 -1.62
C THR A 79 -1.47 -22.18 -2.41
N LEU A 80 -1.33 -22.16 -3.73
CA LEU A 80 -2.10 -21.31 -4.64
C LEU A 80 -3.44 -21.95 -5.02
N HIS A 81 -4.52 -21.63 -4.32
CA HIS A 81 -5.86 -22.06 -4.72
C HIS A 81 -6.51 -21.09 -5.71
N GLY A 82 -6.13 -19.82 -5.65
CA GLY A 82 -6.70 -18.70 -6.38
C GLY A 82 -7.02 -17.57 -5.40
N THR A 83 -6.30 -16.45 -5.54
CA THR A 83 -6.46 -15.28 -4.68
C THR A 83 -7.89 -14.73 -4.73
N THR A 84 -8.28 -14.01 -3.68
CA THR A 84 -9.59 -13.37 -3.59
C THR A 84 -9.85 -12.45 -4.78
N MET A 85 -8.86 -11.64 -5.15
CA MET A 85 -8.95 -10.72 -6.28
C MET A 85 -9.09 -11.46 -7.61
N TRP A 86 -8.31 -12.51 -7.84
CA TRP A 86 -8.42 -13.34 -9.04
C TRP A 86 -9.83 -13.93 -9.18
N SER A 87 -10.38 -14.48 -8.09
CA SER A 87 -11.73 -15.06 -8.07
C SER A 87 -12.82 -14.01 -8.32
N ARG A 88 -12.70 -12.81 -7.74
CA ARG A 88 -13.63 -11.68 -7.93
C ARG A 88 -13.63 -11.21 -9.38
N LEU A 89 -12.46 -10.90 -9.94
CA LEU A 89 -12.32 -10.43 -11.32
C LEU A 89 -12.84 -11.47 -12.32
N ALA A 90 -12.59 -12.75 -12.07
CA ALA A 90 -13.10 -13.84 -12.89
C ALA A 90 -14.64 -14.00 -12.81
N ASN A 91 -15.27 -13.52 -11.73
CA ASN A 91 -16.72 -13.39 -11.59
C ASN A 91 -17.26 -12.01 -12.07
N LYS A 92 -16.41 -11.16 -12.66
CA LYS A 92 -16.71 -9.76 -13.03
C LYS A 92 -17.18 -8.91 -11.85
N GLN A 93 -16.67 -9.21 -10.66
CA GLN A 93 -16.90 -8.45 -9.44
C GLN A 93 -15.68 -7.57 -9.20
N LEU A 94 -15.90 -6.26 -9.08
CA LEU A 94 -14.87 -5.32 -8.63
C LEU A 94 -14.76 -5.39 -7.09
N PRO A 95 -13.60 -5.03 -6.50
CA PRO A 95 -13.50 -4.81 -5.06
C PRO A 95 -14.53 -3.76 -4.63
N GLN A 96 -15.24 -4.05 -3.54
CA GLN A 96 -16.34 -3.21 -3.04
C GLN A 96 -15.94 -2.43 -1.78
N THR A 97 -14.95 -2.94 -1.05
CA THR A 97 -14.48 -2.35 0.21
C THR A 97 -12.97 -2.14 0.19
N ILE A 98 -12.48 -1.29 1.10
CA ILE A 98 -11.05 -1.10 1.38
C ILE A 98 -10.42 -2.42 1.85
N ASP A 99 -11.20 -3.22 2.56
CA ASP A 99 -10.82 -4.56 3.01
C ASP A 99 -10.51 -5.49 1.84
N ASP A 100 -11.27 -5.45 0.74
CA ASP A 100 -10.96 -6.25 -0.47
C ASP A 100 -9.59 -5.90 -1.07
N ILE A 101 -9.23 -4.62 -1.07
CA ILE A 101 -7.92 -4.14 -1.53
C ILE A 101 -6.84 -4.61 -0.57
N SER A 102 -7.11 -4.53 0.74
CA SER A 102 -6.21 -4.97 1.79
C SER A 102 -5.93 -6.48 1.72
N VAL A 103 -6.97 -7.29 1.54
CA VAL A 103 -6.86 -8.74 1.29
C VAL A 103 -5.99 -9.00 0.08
N SER A 104 -6.27 -8.33 -1.04
CA SER A 104 -5.49 -8.53 -2.27
C SER A 104 -4.01 -8.24 -2.07
N TRP A 105 -3.65 -7.25 -1.25
CA TRP A 105 -2.26 -6.96 -0.93
C TRP A 105 -1.63 -8.05 -0.05
N ILE A 106 -2.25 -8.40 1.08
CA ILE A 106 -1.66 -9.37 2.02
C ILE A 106 -1.57 -10.77 1.42
N GLU A 107 -2.49 -11.17 0.54
CA GLU A 107 -2.40 -12.44 -0.20
C GLU A 107 -1.16 -12.44 -1.10
N ARG A 108 -0.94 -11.36 -1.86
CA ARG A 108 0.21 -11.22 -2.77
C ARG A 108 1.52 -11.15 -2.01
N GLU A 109 1.59 -10.34 -0.96
CA GLU A 109 2.80 -10.22 -0.13
C GLU A 109 3.13 -11.53 0.58
N ALA A 110 2.12 -12.27 1.06
CA ALA A 110 2.32 -13.60 1.64
C ALA A 110 2.87 -14.61 0.61
N ILE A 111 2.39 -14.57 -0.63
CA ILE A 111 2.91 -15.42 -1.71
C ILE A 111 4.38 -15.07 -2.00
N SER A 112 4.69 -13.79 -2.16
CA SER A 112 6.05 -13.31 -2.45
C SER A 112 7.05 -13.65 -1.34
N ALA A 113 6.61 -13.56 -0.07
CA ALA A 113 7.47 -13.75 1.09
C ALA A 113 7.64 -15.22 1.53
N ALA A 114 6.90 -16.17 0.95
CA ALA A 114 6.95 -17.58 1.32
C ALA A 114 8.31 -18.23 1.05
N ASP A 115 8.71 -19.23 1.87
CA ASP A 115 9.90 -20.04 1.58
C ASP A 115 9.72 -20.86 0.30
N VAL A 116 8.49 -21.36 0.11
CA VAL A 116 8.08 -22.19 -1.01
C VAL A 116 6.65 -21.83 -1.40
N VAL A 117 6.41 -21.69 -2.70
CA VAL A 117 5.07 -21.59 -3.26
C VAL A 117 4.69 -22.90 -3.92
N TRP A 118 3.57 -23.49 -3.49
CA TRP A 118 2.98 -24.67 -4.11
C TRP A 118 1.85 -24.24 -5.05
N ALA A 119 2.10 -24.35 -6.36
CA ALA A 119 1.13 -24.12 -7.41
C ALA A 119 0.47 -25.45 -7.88
N PRO A 120 -0.85 -25.64 -7.74
CA PRO A 120 -1.56 -26.82 -8.24
C PRO A 120 -1.54 -26.99 -9.76
N SER A 121 -1.30 -25.92 -10.50
CA SER A 121 -1.20 -25.89 -11.96
C SER A 121 -0.13 -24.88 -12.42
N LYS A 122 0.41 -25.06 -13.63
CA LYS A 122 1.26 -24.04 -14.25
C LYS A 122 0.46 -22.77 -14.51
N PHE A 123 -0.80 -22.92 -14.90
CA PHE A 123 -1.71 -21.81 -15.15
C PHE A 123 -1.76 -20.81 -13.98
N ILE A 124 -2.02 -21.25 -12.75
CA ILE A 124 -2.19 -20.30 -11.63
C ILE A 124 -0.89 -19.54 -11.30
N ALA A 125 0.26 -20.22 -11.38
CA ALA A 125 1.56 -19.58 -11.21
C ALA A 125 1.81 -18.51 -12.30
N THR A 126 1.54 -18.85 -13.57
CA THR A 126 1.68 -17.91 -14.68
C THR A 126 0.67 -16.75 -14.63
N SER A 127 -0.54 -17.00 -14.12
CA SER A 127 -1.56 -15.96 -13.93
C SER A 127 -1.08 -14.90 -12.95
N LEU A 128 -0.54 -15.31 -11.80
CA LEU A 128 -0.01 -14.37 -10.80
C LEU A 128 1.18 -13.56 -11.33
N LEU A 129 2.10 -14.18 -12.08
CA LEU A 129 3.18 -13.47 -12.75
C LEU A 129 2.65 -12.40 -13.72
N SER A 130 1.60 -12.72 -14.49
CA SER A 130 0.97 -11.76 -15.41
C SER A 130 0.26 -10.61 -14.69
N GLU A 131 -0.14 -10.81 -13.44
CA GLU A 131 -0.70 -9.78 -12.55
C GLU A 131 0.37 -8.95 -11.84
N GLY A 132 1.66 -9.21 -12.10
CA GLY A 132 2.78 -8.51 -11.49
C GLY A 132 3.11 -8.97 -10.07
N VAL A 133 2.65 -10.16 -9.65
CA VAL A 133 3.04 -10.76 -8.36
C VAL A 133 4.41 -11.40 -8.51
N GLU A 134 5.35 -11.02 -7.64
CA GLU A 134 6.65 -11.67 -7.55
C GLU A 134 6.49 -13.04 -6.88
N LEU A 135 7.09 -14.08 -7.46
CA LEU A 135 7.12 -15.41 -6.85
C LEU A 135 8.51 -15.67 -6.25
N PRO A 136 8.60 -16.39 -5.11
CA PRO A 136 9.88 -16.74 -4.52
C PRO A 136 10.67 -17.69 -5.42
N GLU A 137 11.96 -17.88 -5.13
CA GLU A 137 12.83 -18.77 -5.93
C GLU A 137 12.30 -20.22 -5.98
N ASN A 138 11.69 -20.70 -4.89
CA ASN A 138 11.17 -22.07 -4.79
C ASN A 138 9.67 -22.12 -5.12
N VAL A 139 9.35 -22.17 -6.42
CA VAL A 139 7.99 -22.48 -6.89
C VAL A 139 7.93 -23.94 -7.32
N VAL A 140 7.06 -24.72 -6.69
CA VAL A 140 6.75 -26.10 -7.11
C VAL A 140 5.41 -26.13 -7.81
N VAL A 141 5.37 -26.72 -9.01
CA VAL A 141 4.12 -27.03 -9.70
C VAL A 141 3.78 -28.48 -9.44
N LEU A 142 2.78 -28.72 -8.59
CA LEU A 142 2.40 -30.05 -8.15
C LEU A 142 0.89 -30.12 -7.98
N LYS A 143 0.23 -31.08 -8.59
CA LYS A 143 -1.24 -31.19 -8.51
C LYS A 143 -1.74 -31.49 -7.10
N ASN A 144 -2.92 -30.95 -6.77
CA ASN A 144 -3.63 -31.39 -5.58
C ASN A 144 -4.00 -32.87 -5.71
N ALA A 145 -3.89 -33.62 -4.61
CA ALA A 145 -4.27 -35.03 -4.60
C ALA A 145 -5.79 -35.18 -4.87
N PRO A 146 -6.21 -35.94 -5.89
CA PRO A 146 -7.62 -36.13 -6.16
C PRO A 146 -8.28 -37.03 -5.10
N PRO A 147 -9.59 -36.87 -4.86
CA PRO A 147 -10.36 -37.83 -4.09
C PRO A 147 -10.34 -39.18 -4.82
N THR A 148 -10.05 -40.27 -4.10
CA THR A 148 -10.12 -41.64 -4.67
C THR A 148 -11.36 -42.38 -4.23
N LEU A 149 -11.73 -43.41 -5.01
CA LEU A 149 -12.80 -44.37 -4.73
C LEU A 149 -12.79 -44.94 -3.28
N GLU A 150 -11.60 -45.07 -2.68
CA GLU A 150 -11.43 -45.52 -1.28
C GLU A 150 -12.08 -44.60 -0.25
N HIS A 151 -12.32 -43.33 -0.60
CA HIS A 151 -12.91 -42.31 0.27
C HIS A 151 -14.41 -42.12 0.07
N ILE A 152 -15.04 -42.93 -0.80
CA ILE A 152 -16.50 -42.99 -0.97
C ILE A 152 -17.07 -44.10 -0.09
N SER A 153 -18.23 -43.85 0.53
CA SER A 153 -18.91 -44.85 1.36
C SER A 153 -19.28 -46.12 0.57
N ASN A 154 -19.25 -47.28 1.23
CA ASN A 154 -19.50 -48.59 0.61
C ASN A 154 -20.84 -48.65 -0.16
N LYS A 155 -21.87 -47.95 0.34
CA LYS A 155 -23.19 -47.84 -0.29
C LYS A 155 -23.13 -47.22 -1.70
N HIS A 156 -22.24 -46.25 -1.91
CA HIS A 156 -22.08 -45.58 -3.20
C HIS A 156 -21.13 -46.35 -4.15
N ARG A 157 -20.17 -47.13 -3.62
CA ARG A 157 -19.33 -48.05 -4.41
C ARG A 157 -20.15 -49.17 -5.07
N GLU A 158 -21.12 -49.74 -4.36
CA GLU A 158 -22.01 -50.78 -4.91
C GLU A 158 -22.92 -50.28 -6.04
N LEU A 159 -23.36 -49.01 -5.96
CA LEU A 159 -24.15 -48.35 -7.01
C LEU A 159 -23.32 -48.11 -8.29
N TYR A 160 -22.02 -47.88 -8.14
CA TYR A 160 -21.07 -47.69 -9.25
C TYR A 160 -20.82 -49.00 -10.01
N GLY A 161 -20.52 -50.09 -9.30
CA GLY A 161 -20.20 -51.39 -9.92
C GLY A 161 -21.36 -52.01 -10.71
N ARG A 162 -22.62 -51.78 -10.30
CA ARG A 162 -23.81 -52.32 -10.99
C ARG A 162 -24.18 -51.62 -12.30
N ARG A 163 -23.67 -50.41 -12.56
CA ARG A 163 -24.06 -49.58 -13.73
C ARG A 163 -23.22 -49.86 -14.97
N ILE A 164 -21.98 -50.34 -14.81
CA ILE A 164 -21.08 -50.66 -15.93
C ILE A 164 -21.60 -51.86 -16.76
N GLU A 165 -22.42 -52.72 -16.17
CA GLU A 165 -22.89 -53.96 -16.79
C GLU A 165 -24.15 -53.81 -17.67
N ASN A 166 -24.84 -52.66 -17.67
CA ASN A 166 -26.13 -52.52 -18.35
C ASN A 166 -26.29 -51.25 -19.22
N SER A 167 -26.55 -51.52 -20.51
CA SER A 167 -27.30 -50.75 -21.51
C SER A 167 -26.56 -49.74 -22.39
N ALA A 168 -26.85 -49.83 -23.69
CA ALA A 168 -26.61 -48.78 -24.67
C ALA A 168 -27.42 -47.53 -24.30
N SER A 169 -26.78 -46.44 -23.89
CA SER A 169 -27.41 -45.33 -23.18
C SER A 169 -27.56 -44.02 -23.98
N VAL A 170 -28.63 -43.86 -24.78
CA VAL A 170 -28.93 -42.55 -25.42
C VAL A 170 -28.90 -41.43 -24.36
N ILE A 171 -28.19 -40.34 -24.64
CA ILE A 171 -28.11 -39.18 -23.75
C ILE A 171 -29.50 -38.55 -23.64
N ASN A 172 -30.03 -38.52 -22.42
CA ASN A 172 -31.35 -37.96 -22.12
C ASN A 172 -31.29 -36.74 -21.21
N GLU A 173 -30.10 -36.38 -20.73
CA GLU A 173 -29.90 -35.27 -19.82
C GLU A 173 -28.53 -34.60 -20.02
N ILE A 174 -28.53 -33.26 -20.09
CA ILE A 174 -27.34 -32.41 -20.06
C ILE A 174 -27.25 -31.79 -18.67
N VAL A 175 -26.11 -31.96 -18.01
CA VAL A 175 -25.91 -31.52 -16.62
C VAL A 175 -24.77 -30.52 -16.55
N PHE A 176 -25.06 -29.27 -16.24
CA PHE A 176 -24.04 -28.33 -15.79
C PHE A 176 -23.50 -28.77 -14.43
N PHE A 177 -22.18 -28.81 -14.26
CA PHE A 177 -21.56 -29.25 -13.00
C PHE A 177 -20.55 -28.23 -12.45
N GLY A 178 -20.95 -27.55 -11.38
CA GLY A 178 -20.16 -26.51 -10.70
C GLY A 178 -21.03 -25.59 -9.85
N ARG A 179 -20.41 -24.72 -9.05
CA ARG A 179 -21.17 -23.66 -8.33
C ARG A 179 -21.91 -22.78 -9.33
N LEU A 180 -23.09 -22.29 -8.95
CA LEU A 180 -23.88 -21.38 -9.78
C LEU A 180 -23.33 -19.97 -9.60
N GLU A 181 -22.29 -19.64 -10.35
CA GLU A 181 -21.64 -18.33 -10.39
C GLU A 181 -21.16 -18.02 -11.82
N MET A 182 -20.84 -16.75 -12.10
CA MET A 182 -20.50 -16.32 -13.46
C MET A 182 -19.27 -17.03 -14.03
N ARG A 183 -18.21 -17.17 -13.24
CA ARG A 183 -16.94 -17.79 -13.64
C ARG A 183 -17.10 -19.24 -14.10
N LYS A 184 -18.11 -19.95 -13.60
CA LYS A 184 -18.37 -21.36 -13.94
C LYS A 184 -19.10 -21.54 -15.28
N GLY A 185 -19.46 -20.43 -15.93
CA GLY A 185 -20.02 -20.39 -17.28
C GLY A 185 -21.44 -20.93 -17.50
N PRO A 186 -22.40 -20.81 -16.54
CA PRO A 186 -23.77 -21.23 -16.80
C PRO A 186 -24.41 -20.48 -17.99
N LEU A 187 -24.08 -19.19 -18.19
CA LEU A 187 -24.57 -18.40 -19.32
C LEU A 187 -24.01 -18.91 -20.67
N LEU A 188 -22.73 -19.28 -20.69
CA LEU A 188 -22.11 -19.91 -21.87
C LEU A 188 -22.85 -21.18 -22.28
N LEU A 189 -23.30 -21.99 -21.31
CA LEU A 189 -24.12 -23.16 -21.58
C LEU A 189 -25.50 -22.77 -22.13
N ILE A 190 -26.18 -21.79 -21.55
CA ILE A 190 -27.49 -21.34 -22.06
C ILE A 190 -27.39 -20.90 -23.52
N GLU A 191 -26.40 -20.06 -23.85
CA GLU A 191 -26.19 -19.58 -25.22
C GLU A 191 -25.88 -20.74 -26.20
N ALA A 192 -25.07 -21.71 -25.78
CA ALA A 192 -24.77 -22.89 -26.59
C ALA A 192 -26.00 -23.78 -26.80
N LEU A 193 -26.81 -24.00 -25.76
CA LEU A 193 -28.07 -24.73 -25.84
C LEU A 193 -29.07 -24.04 -26.76
N GLU A 194 -29.11 -22.71 -26.76
CA GLU A 194 -29.98 -21.95 -27.66
C GLU A 194 -29.58 -22.14 -29.13
N GLN A 195 -28.28 -22.07 -29.43
CA GLN A 195 -27.77 -22.33 -30.78
C GLN A 195 -28.05 -23.77 -31.23
N LEU A 196 -27.82 -24.74 -30.34
CA LEU A 196 -28.06 -26.15 -30.60
C LEU A 196 -29.55 -26.43 -30.83
N SER A 197 -30.43 -25.88 -29.99
CA SER A 197 -31.88 -26.05 -30.07
C SER A 197 -32.49 -25.38 -31.31
N LYS A 198 -31.90 -24.26 -31.77
CA LYS A 198 -32.29 -23.62 -33.03
C LYS A 198 -32.03 -24.53 -34.24
N LYS A 199 -30.89 -25.24 -34.25
CA LYS A 199 -30.48 -26.09 -35.38
C LYS A 199 -31.01 -27.53 -35.31
N HIS A 200 -31.17 -28.07 -34.10
CA HIS A 200 -31.51 -29.49 -33.84
C HIS A 200 -32.70 -29.65 -32.87
N ARG A 201 -33.79 -28.92 -33.13
CA ARG A 201 -34.95 -28.81 -32.23
C ARG A 201 -35.60 -30.16 -31.85
N SER A 202 -35.71 -31.09 -32.80
CA SER A 202 -36.33 -32.40 -32.57
C SER A 202 -35.52 -33.24 -31.59
N MET A 203 -34.19 -33.26 -31.74
CA MET A 203 -33.25 -33.94 -30.83
C MET A 203 -33.33 -33.35 -29.42
N MET A 204 -33.26 -32.01 -29.31
CA MET A 204 -33.21 -31.33 -28.02
C MET A 204 -34.51 -31.43 -27.21
N LYS A 205 -35.68 -31.62 -27.85
CA LYS A 205 -36.98 -31.73 -27.17
C LYS A 205 -37.06 -32.86 -26.14
N HIS A 206 -36.25 -33.91 -26.32
CA HIS A 206 -36.26 -35.09 -25.45
C HIS A 206 -35.15 -35.07 -24.39
N ILE A 207 -34.35 -33.99 -24.33
CA ILE A 207 -33.21 -33.87 -23.43
C ILE A 207 -33.58 -32.94 -22.27
N LYS A 208 -33.41 -33.43 -21.04
CA LYS A 208 -33.52 -32.63 -19.82
C LYS A 208 -32.25 -31.78 -19.63
N VAL A 209 -32.40 -30.58 -19.08
CA VAL A 209 -31.26 -29.72 -18.69
C VAL A 209 -31.27 -29.56 -17.17
N SER A 210 -30.14 -29.82 -16.54
CA SER A 210 -29.99 -29.73 -15.09
C SER A 210 -28.77 -28.91 -14.71
N PHE A 211 -28.92 -28.08 -13.68
CA PHE A 211 -27.82 -27.34 -13.08
C PHE A 211 -27.51 -27.94 -11.71
N LEU A 212 -26.37 -28.64 -11.61
CA LEU A 212 -25.88 -29.30 -10.40
C LEU A 212 -24.78 -28.47 -9.73
N GLY A 213 -25.10 -27.92 -8.56
CA GLY A 213 -24.18 -27.21 -7.69
C GLY A 213 -24.84 -26.11 -6.87
N ARG A 214 -24.16 -25.68 -5.81
CA ARG A 214 -24.69 -24.71 -4.85
C ARG A 214 -24.94 -23.35 -5.50
N ASP A 215 -26.04 -22.72 -5.11
CA ASP A 215 -26.37 -21.35 -5.48
C ASP A 215 -25.43 -20.34 -4.79
N THR A 216 -25.21 -19.20 -5.43
CA THR A 216 -24.40 -18.10 -4.89
C THR A 216 -25.10 -16.76 -5.13
N PRO A 217 -24.86 -15.74 -4.30
CA PRO A 217 -25.34 -14.39 -4.57
C PRO A 217 -24.61 -13.78 -5.78
N VAL A 218 -25.34 -13.03 -6.59
CA VAL A 218 -24.79 -12.25 -7.71
C VAL A 218 -24.16 -10.96 -7.17
N ASP A 219 -24.92 -10.25 -6.35
CA ASP A 219 -24.58 -9.00 -5.67
C ASP A 219 -25.52 -8.80 -4.46
N GLU A 220 -25.41 -7.67 -3.76
CA GLU A 220 -26.22 -7.34 -2.58
C GLU A 220 -27.73 -7.27 -2.85
N TRP A 221 -28.13 -7.00 -4.10
CA TRP A 221 -29.53 -6.86 -4.53
C TRP A 221 -30.09 -8.15 -5.16
N ASN A 222 -29.21 -9.04 -5.61
CA ASN A 222 -29.52 -10.26 -6.33
C ASN A 222 -28.94 -11.47 -5.57
N PRO A 223 -29.67 -12.03 -4.59
CA PRO A 223 -29.14 -13.04 -3.68
C PRO A 223 -28.98 -14.44 -4.30
N SER A 224 -29.45 -14.65 -5.53
CA SER A 224 -29.50 -15.96 -6.18
C SER A 224 -29.11 -15.89 -7.65
N TYR A 225 -27.95 -16.47 -7.97
CA TYR A 225 -27.51 -16.66 -9.35
C TYR A 225 -28.38 -17.71 -10.07
N LYS A 226 -28.92 -18.69 -9.33
CA LYS A 226 -29.92 -19.64 -9.81
C LYS A 226 -31.15 -18.95 -10.42
N GLU A 227 -31.69 -17.92 -9.76
CA GLU A 227 -32.83 -17.17 -10.31
C GLU A 227 -32.48 -16.48 -11.63
N LYS A 228 -31.27 -15.91 -11.73
CA LYS A 228 -30.77 -15.33 -12.98
C LYS A 228 -30.70 -16.37 -14.11
N ILE A 229 -30.12 -17.55 -13.84
CA ILE A 229 -30.09 -18.66 -14.80
C ILE A 229 -31.51 -19.05 -15.24
N ARG A 230 -32.45 -19.15 -14.30
CA ARG A 230 -33.84 -19.49 -14.62
C ARG A 230 -34.48 -18.43 -15.52
N GLN A 231 -34.30 -17.15 -15.22
CA GLN A 231 -34.84 -16.05 -16.02
C GLN A 231 -34.26 -16.07 -17.44
N ASP A 232 -32.94 -16.21 -17.57
CA ASP A 232 -32.26 -16.28 -18.87
C ASP A 232 -32.76 -17.49 -19.70
N PHE A 233 -32.93 -18.65 -19.05
CA PHE A 233 -33.44 -19.85 -19.70
C PHE A 233 -34.91 -19.71 -20.18
N LEU A 234 -35.78 -19.15 -19.34
CA LEU A 234 -37.20 -18.97 -19.64
C LEU A 234 -37.48 -17.84 -20.65
N SER A 235 -36.60 -16.84 -20.73
CA SER A 235 -36.70 -15.76 -21.71
C SER A 235 -36.33 -16.20 -23.13
N SER A 236 -35.54 -17.26 -23.29
CA SER A 236 -35.15 -17.79 -24.59
C SER A 236 -36.33 -18.43 -25.34
N LYS A 237 -36.51 -18.03 -26.60
CA LYS A 237 -37.54 -18.58 -27.51
C LYS A 237 -37.35 -20.07 -27.78
N ASN A 238 -36.10 -20.55 -27.73
CA ASN A 238 -35.75 -21.94 -28.09
C ASN A 238 -35.68 -22.87 -26.88
N LEU A 239 -35.45 -22.33 -25.67
CA LEU A 239 -35.23 -23.14 -24.46
C LEU A 239 -36.43 -23.20 -23.52
N LYS A 240 -37.31 -22.20 -23.50
CA LYS A 240 -38.43 -22.07 -22.53
C LYS A 240 -39.34 -23.29 -22.36
N ASN A 241 -39.39 -24.19 -23.36
CA ASN A 241 -40.22 -25.39 -23.34
C ASN A 241 -39.43 -26.68 -22.99
N MET A 242 -38.13 -26.57 -22.70
CA MET A 242 -37.32 -27.69 -22.24
C MET A 242 -37.50 -27.95 -20.75
N ASN A 243 -37.25 -29.17 -20.31
CA ASN A 243 -37.30 -29.53 -18.89
C ASN A 243 -36.04 -29.02 -18.19
N LEU A 244 -36.19 -28.04 -17.30
CA LEU A 244 -35.12 -27.43 -16.51
C LEU A 244 -35.22 -27.87 -15.04
N SER A 245 -34.11 -28.31 -14.46
CA SER A 245 -34.03 -28.58 -13.02
C SER A 245 -32.76 -28.01 -12.37
N PHE A 246 -32.83 -27.74 -11.07
CA PHE A 246 -31.71 -27.27 -10.26
C PHE A 246 -31.49 -28.24 -9.10
N LEU A 247 -30.23 -28.65 -8.91
CA LEU A 247 -29.78 -29.60 -7.90
C LEU A 247 -28.72 -28.90 -7.04
N ASP A 248 -29.15 -28.03 -6.14
CA ASP A 248 -28.30 -27.12 -5.36
C ASP A 248 -28.10 -27.54 -3.90
N ASN A 249 -28.76 -28.63 -3.48
CA ASN A 249 -28.73 -29.17 -2.13
C ASN A 249 -27.96 -30.50 -2.01
N PHE A 250 -27.31 -30.96 -3.09
CA PHE A 250 -26.56 -32.21 -3.07
C PHE A 250 -25.26 -32.04 -2.26
N ASP A 251 -24.96 -33.04 -1.43
CA ASP A 251 -23.60 -33.22 -0.91
C ASP A 251 -22.66 -33.80 -1.99
N ARG A 252 -21.38 -33.94 -1.63
CA ARG A 252 -20.35 -34.44 -2.56
C ARG A 252 -20.65 -35.84 -3.08
N ASP A 253 -21.04 -36.76 -2.21
CA ASP A 253 -21.21 -38.17 -2.57
C ASP A 253 -22.49 -38.35 -3.42
N GLN A 254 -23.54 -37.58 -3.12
CA GLN A 254 -24.76 -37.49 -3.94
C GLN A 254 -24.46 -36.92 -5.33
N ALA A 255 -23.66 -35.84 -5.42
CA ALA A 255 -23.25 -35.26 -6.70
C ALA A 255 -22.43 -36.26 -7.54
N ILE A 256 -21.44 -36.94 -6.94
CA ILE A 256 -20.66 -37.98 -7.60
C ILE A 256 -21.56 -39.11 -8.11
N SER A 257 -22.48 -39.60 -7.27
CA SER A 257 -23.43 -40.64 -7.66
C SER A 257 -24.37 -40.20 -8.80
N TYR A 258 -24.67 -38.92 -8.88
CA TYR A 258 -25.51 -38.34 -9.94
C TYR A 258 -24.77 -38.25 -11.26
N ILE A 259 -23.53 -37.74 -11.27
CA ILE A 259 -22.76 -37.54 -12.51
C ILE A 259 -22.26 -38.86 -13.13
N SER A 260 -22.20 -39.94 -12.34
CA SER A 260 -21.73 -41.26 -12.79
C SER A 260 -22.74 -42.06 -13.62
N ASP A 261 -23.84 -41.46 -14.06
CA ASP A 261 -24.88 -42.12 -14.86
C ASP A 261 -24.58 -41.94 -16.36
N PRO A 262 -24.41 -43.04 -17.13
CA PRO A 262 -23.97 -42.97 -18.52
C PRO A 262 -25.00 -42.33 -19.47
N HIS A 263 -26.25 -42.13 -19.02
CA HIS A 263 -27.27 -41.38 -19.78
C HIS A 263 -27.14 -39.85 -19.66
N ARG A 264 -26.25 -39.37 -18.79
CA ARG A 264 -26.02 -37.94 -18.54
C ARG A 264 -24.75 -37.47 -19.23
N LEU A 265 -24.83 -36.36 -19.95
CA LEU A 265 -23.66 -35.63 -20.44
C LEU A 265 -23.36 -34.49 -19.48
N ILE A 266 -22.22 -34.57 -18.80
CA ILE A 266 -21.77 -33.57 -17.84
C ILE A 266 -21.02 -32.46 -18.60
N VAL A 267 -21.34 -31.21 -18.29
CA VAL A 267 -20.75 -30.03 -18.92
C VAL A 267 -20.13 -29.16 -17.86
N ILE A 268 -18.84 -28.86 -18.03
CA ILE A 268 -18.05 -27.98 -17.16
C ILE A 268 -17.58 -26.77 -17.99
N PRO A 269 -18.44 -25.77 -18.21
CA PRO A 269 -18.19 -24.67 -19.15
C PRO A 269 -17.50 -23.48 -18.51
N SER A 270 -16.63 -23.71 -17.53
CA SER A 270 -15.96 -22.63 -16.81
C SER A 270 -15.22 -21.68 -17.76
N LEU A 271 -15.22 -20.39 -17.42
CA LEU A 271 -14.51 -19.34 -18.16
C LEU A 271 -13.04 -19.24 -17.74
N THR A 272 -12.73 -19.65 -16.52
CA THR A 272 -11.36 -19.80 -16.01
C THR A 272 -11.36 -20.71 -14.78
N GLU A 273 -10.33 -21.54 -14.63
CA GLU A 273 -10.15 -22.46 -13.51
C GLU A 273 -8.67 -22.71 -13.21
N ASN A 274 -8.34 -22.89 -11.94
CA ASN A 274 -7.03 -23.39 -11.54
C ASN A 274 -6.96 -24.92 -11.75
N LEU A 275 -7.44 -25.69 -10.79
CA LEU A 275 -7.43 -27.15 -10.83
C LEU A 275 -8.76 -27.69 -10.28
N PRO A 276 -9.85 -27.64 -11.07
CA PRO A 276 -11.21 -27.79 -10.56
C PRO A 276 -11.52 -29.22 -10.12
N GLY A 277 -12.04 -29.36 -8.90
CA GLY A 277 -12.47 -30.65 -8.36
C GLY A 277 -13.52 -31.37 -9.21
N THR A 278 -14.39 -30.64 -9.92
CA THR A 278 -15.42 -31.21 -10.79
C THR A 278 -14.84 -32.02 -11.95
N VAL A 279 -13.69 -31.61 -12.51
CA VAL A 279 -12.98 -32.35 -13.55
C VAL A 279 -12.32 -33.59 -12.96
N TYR A 280 -11.67 -33.47 -11.78
CA TYR A 280 -11.10 -34.63 -11.10
C TYR A 280 -12.14 -35.70 -10.79
N GLU A 281 -13.28 -35.30 -10.22
CA GLU A 281 -14.39 -36.20 -9.90
C GLU A 281 -14.95 -36.83 -11.17
N SER A 282 -15.09 -36.07 -12.25
CA SER A 282 -15.58 -36.60 -13.53
C SER A 282 -14.64 -37.64 -14.14
N ILE A 283 -13.32 -37.43 -14.08
CA ILE A 283 -12.32 -38.40 -14.56
C ILE A 283 -12.29 -39.64 -13.65
N GLU A 284 -12.16 -39.44 -12.34
CA GLU A 284 -12.02 -40.54 -11.37
C GLU A 284 -13.23 -41.47 -11.35
N PHE A 285 -14.44 -40.91 -11.49
CA PHE A 285 -15.68 -41.68 -11.53
C PHE A 285 -16.15 -41.98 -12.95
N GLY A 286 -15.33 -41.77 -13.97
CA GLY A 286 -15.63 -42.17 -15.35
C GLY A 286 -16.93 -41.55 -15.90
N ALA A 287 -17.27 -40.33 -15.47
CA ALA A 287 -18.43 -39.61 -15.98
C ALA A 287 -18.27 -39.30 -17.48
N ASN A 288 -19.36 -39.31 -18.23
CA ASN A 288 -19.35 -38.83 -19.61
C ASN A 288 -19.40 -37.30 -19.60
N PHE A 289 -18.24 -36.65 -19.69
CA PHE A 289 -18.14 -35.21 -19.54
C PHE A 289 -17.44 -34.50 -20.70
N ILE A 290 -17.75 -33.21 -20.83
CA ILE A 290 -16.99 -32.23 -21.61
C ILE A 290 -16.65 -31.02 -20.73
N ALA A 291 -15.49 -30.42 -20.94
CA ALA A 291 -15.00 -29.28 -20.17
C ALA A 291 -14.40 -28.20 -21.08
N ALA A 292 -14.45 -26.96 -20.64
CA ALA A 292 -13.81 -25.86 -21.35
C ALA A 292 -12.29 -25.97 -21.31
N ASP A 293 -11.61 -25.69 -22.42
CA ASP A 293 -10.16 -25.59 -22.53
C ASP A 293 -9.69 -24.23 -21.99
N VAL A 294 -9.75 -24.08 -20.67
CA VAL A 294 -9.35 -22.88 -19.93
C VAL A 294 -8.52 -23.23 -18.71
N GLY A 295 -7.63 -22.31 -18.36
CA GLY A 295 -6.81 -22.41 -17.17
C GLY A 295 -6.07 -23.75 -17.04
N GLY A 296 -6.07 -24.34 -15.85
CA GLY A 296 -5.38 -25.62 -15.60
C GLY A 296 -6.19 -26.88 -15.93
N ILE A 297 -7.39 -26.78 -16.52
CA ILE A 297 -8.20 -27.96 -16.90
C ILE A 297 -7.43 -28.87 -17.86
N LYS A 298 -6.79 -28.30 -18.88
CA LYS A 298 -6.01 -29.07 -19.86
C LYS A 298 -4.84 -29.82 -19.22
N GLU A 299 -4.26 -29.27 -18.15
CA GLU A 299 -3.17 -29.91 -17.41
C GLU A 299 -3.61 -31.18 -16.69
N MET A 300 -4.93 -31.38 -16.45
CA MET A 300 -5.49 -32.54 -15.76
C MET A 300 -5.78 -33.73 -16.68
N ILE A 301 -5.86 -33.50 -17.99
CA ILE A 301 -6.39 -34.47 -18.95
C ILE A 301 -5.25 -35.08 -19.76
N HIS A 302 -5.28 -36.40 -19.96
CA HIS A 302 -4.32 -37.07 -20.83
C HIS A 302 -4.34 -36.46 -22.25
N PRO A 303 -3.19 -36.15 -22.87
CA PRO A 303 -3.14 -35.47 -24.17
C PRO A 303 -4.02 -36.10 -25.26
N ASP A 304 -4.01 -37.42 -25.41
CA ASP A 304 -4.84 -38.11 -26.44
C ASP A 304 -6.36 -38.00 -26.20
N ASP A 305 -6.79 -37.65 -24.99
CA ASP A 305 -8.21 -37.56 -24.66
C ASP A 305 -8.74 -36.12 -24.80
N ALA A 306 -7.84 -35.14 -24.93
CA ALA A 306 -8.15 -33.70 -24.92
C ALA A 306 -9.17 -33.31 -25.99
N ASP A 307 -8.96 -33.65 -27.26
CA ASP A 307 -9.87 -33.27 -28.36
C ASP A 307 -11.29 -33.84 -28.19
N ARG A 308 -11.40 -34.95 -27.46
CA ARG A 308 -12.64 -35.70 -27.27
C ARG A 308 -13.51 -35.13 -26.14
N CYS A 309 -12.90 -34.48 -25.15
CA CYS A 309 -13.62 -33.91 -24.00
C CYS A 309 -13.46 -32.40 -23.83
N LEU A 310 -12.54 -31.74 -24.51
CA LEU A 310 -12.32 -30.29 -24.40
C LEU A 310 -13.01 -29.50 -25.53
N PHE A 311 -13.44 -28.28 -25.20
CA PHE A 311 -13.97 -27.31 -26.17
C PHE A 311 -13.46 -25.90 -25.85
N LYS A 312 -13.34 -25.03 -26.85
CA LYS A 312 -13.01 -23.61 -26.60
C LYS A 312 -14.19 -22.92 -25.91
N PRO A 313 -13.97 -21.98 -24.96
CA PRO A 313 -15.03 -21.36 -24.16
C PRO A 313 -15.87 -20.34 -24.97
N LEU A 314 -16.48 -20.81 -26.06
CA LEU A 314 -17.26 -20.05 -27.02
C LEU A 314 -18.58 -20.77 -27.26
N PRO A 315 -19.72 -20.07 -27.34
CA PRO A 315 -21.04 -20.69 -27.48
C PRO A 315 -21.13 -21.68 -28.66
N LEU A 316 -20.57 -21.32 -29.82
CA LEU A 316 -20.58 -22.17 -31.01
C LEU A 316 -19.70 -23.42 -30.83
N SER A 317 -18.54 -23.29 -30.18
CA SER A 317 -17.65 -24.43 -29.92
C SER A 317 -18.30 -25.41 -28.95
N LEU A 318 -18.99 -24.91 -27.91
CA LEU A 318 -19.73 -25.75 -26.97
C LEU A 318 -20.94 -26.41 -27.65
N ALA A 319 -21.72 -25.67 -28.44
CA ALA A 319 -22.86 -26.22 -29.17
C ALA A 319 -22.45 -27.36 -30.12
N THR A 320 -21.34 -27.19 -30.83
CA THR A 320 -20.77 -28.23 -31.71
C THR A 320 -20.34 -29.45 -30.90
N LYS A 321 -19.60 -29.27 -29.81
CA LYS A 321 -19.15 -30.37 -28.95
C LYS A 321 -20.33 -31.11 -28.30
N LEU A 322 -21.37 -30.41 -27.87
CA LEU A 322 -22.61 -31.01 -27.38
C LEU A 322 -23.27 -31.87 -28.46
N HIS A 323 -23.39 -31.36 -29.69
CA HIS A 323 -23.96 -32.13 -30.80
C HIS A 323 -23.15 -33.41 -31.08
N GLU A 324 -21.82 -33.31 -31.15
CA GLU A 324 -20.91 -34.44 -31.32
C GLU A 324 -21.19 -35.51 -30.25
N LYS A 325 -21.19 -35.15 -28.97
CA LYS A 325 -21.36 -36.10 -27.86
C LYS A 325 -22.77 -36.69 -27.74
N ILE A 326 -23.81 -35.94 -28.12
CA ILE A 326 -25.19 -36.44 -28.12
C ILE A 326 -25.42 -37.46 -29.26
N THR A 327 -24.69 -37.31 -30.37
CA THR A 327 -24.83 -38.16 -31.56
C THR A 327 -23.81 -39.29 -31.65
N GLU A 328 -22.78 -39.28 -30.78
CA GLU A 328 -21.76 -40.33 -30.67
C GLU A 328 -22.38 -41.70 -30.30
N THR A 329 -21.85 -42.78 -30.88
CA THR A 329 -22.34 -44.13 -30.59
C THR A 329 -21.70 -44.71 -29.32
N HIS A 330 -22.42 -45.58 -28.61
CA HIS A 330 -21.99 -46.14 -27.31
C HIS A 330 -20.64 -46.84 -27.32
N LYS A 331 -20.26 -47.45 -28.44
CA LYS A 331 -18.99 -48.17 -28.55
C LYS A 331 -17.78 -47.23 -28.55
N ASP A 332 -18.00 -45.93 -28.77
CA ASP A 332 -16.95 -44.92 -28.92
C ASP A 332 -16.70 -44.14 -27.61
N ILE A 333 -17.61 -44.26 -26.62
CA ILE A 333 -17.49 -43.57 -25.32
C ILE A 333 -16.44 -44.28 -24.45
N LYS A 334 -15.21 -43.76 -24.49
CA LYS A 334 -14.14 -44.13 -23.58
C LYS A 334 -14.09 -43.20 -22.36
N PRO A 335 -13.81 -43.68 -21.14
CA PRO A 335 -13.49 -42.82 -20.01
C PRO A 335 -12.30 -41.91 -20.34
N VAL A 336 -12.35 -40.66 -19.88
CA VAL A 336 -11.20 -39.75 -19.97
C VAL A 336 -10.17 -40.17 -18.93
N ARG A 337 -8.88 -40.07 -19.24
CA ARG A 337 -7.77 -40.41 -18.33
C ARG A 337 -7.18 -39.15 -17.70
N HIS A 338 -6.71 -39.29 -16.46
CA HIS A 338 -5.86 -38.28 -15.83
C HIS A 338 -4.54 -38.15 -16.62
N SER A 339 -4.01 -36.93 -16.71
CA SER A 339 -2.66 -36.69 -17.25
C SER A 339 -1.56 -37.32 -16.39
N GLU A 340 -1.80 -37.43 -15.08
CA GLU A 340 -0.93 -38.09 -14.09
C GLU A 340 -1.80 -38.95 -13.18
N THR A 341 -1.32 -40.15 -12.82
CA THR A 341 -2.14 -41.04 -11.98
C THR A 341 -2.27 -40.49 -10.55
N PRO A 342 -3.42 -40.68 -9.87
CA PRO A 342 -3.61 -40.30 -8.47
C PRO A 342 -2.51 -40.82 -7.53
N ALA A 343 -1.98 -42.02 -7.80
CA ALA A 343 -0.90 -42.63 -7.04
C ALA A 343 0.43 -41.89 -7.23
N SER A 344 0.75 -41.49 -8.47
CA SER A 344 1.94 -40.68 -8.76
C SER A 344 1.87 -39.34 -8.05
N ILE A 345 0.76 -38.62 -8.18
CA ILE A 345 0.55 -37.31 -7.55
C ILE A 345 0.80 -37.39 -6.04
N ARG A 346 0.30 -38.44 -5.37
CA ARG A 346 0.54 -38.64 -3.93
C ARG A 346 1.99 -38.95 -3.60
N SER A 347 2.66 -39.76 -4.42
CA SER A 347 4.09 -40.05 -4.26
C SER A 347 4.91 -38.78 -4.38
N ASP A 348 4.59 -37.93 -5.35
CA ASP A 348 5.27 -36.66 -5.61
C ASP A 348 5.04 -35.67 -4.46
N ILE A 349 3.83 -35.60 -3.92
CA ILE A 349 3.54 -34.83 -2.69
C ILE A 349 4.39 -35.32 -1.52
N ILE A 350 4.49 -36.62 -1.28
CA ILE A 350 5.31 -37.17 -0.19
C ILE A 350 6.79 -36.86 -0.42
N ALA A 351 7.28 -37.00 -1.65
CA ALA A 351 8.67 -36.70 -2.01
C ALA A 351 8.99 -35.21 -1.81
N PHE A 352 8.08 -34.32 -2.22
CA PHE A 352 8.17 -32.88 -2.00
C PHE A 352 8.35 -32.55 -0.51
N HIS A 353 7.49 -33.09 0.36
CA HIS A 353 7.59 -32.83 1.81
C HIS A 353 8.90 -33.35 2.41
N LYS A 354 9.39 -34.51 1.97
CA LYS A 354 10.70 -35.04 2.39
C LYS A 354 11.85 -34.12 1.96
N GLN A 355 11.79 -33.58 0.73
CA GLN A 355 12.81 -32.69 0.20
C GLN A 355 12.87 -31.36 0.96
N ILE A 356 11.72 -30.71 1.19
CA ILE A 356 11.70 -29.42 1.91
C ILE A 356 12.12 -29.57 3.38
N HIS A 357 11.79 -30.70 4.02
CA HIS A 357 12.27 -31.01 5.38
C HIS A 357 13.80 -31.15 5.42
N GLN A 358 14.41 -31.80 4.43
CA GLN A 358 15.88 -31.92 4.37
C GLN A 358 16.57 -30.57 4.14
N GLN A 359 15.91 -29.63 3.46
CA GLN A 359 16.44 -28.29 3.20
C GLN A 359 16.30 -27.34 4.41
N SER A 360 15.42 -27.62 5.37
CA SER A 360 15.24 -26.76 6.55
C SER A 360 16.47 -26.73 7.46
N SER A 361 17.31 -27.76 7.40
CA SER A 361 18.45 -27.96 8.30
C SER A 361 19.69 -27.08 7.99
N GLN A 362 19.69 -26.30 6.91
CA GLN A 362 20.91 -25.64 6.40
C GLN A 362 21.00 -24.11 6.53
N ASN A 363 19.94 -23.41 6.93
CA ASN A 363 19.96 -21.94 7.03
C ASN A 363 20.12 -21.44 8.47
N LEU A 364 21.35 -21.45 8.98
CA LEU A 364 21.69 -20.71 10.19
C LEU A 364 22.06 -19.27 9.80
N PHE A 365 21.07 -18.39 9.75
CA PHE A 365 21.29 -16.96 9.58
C PHE A 365 22.11 -16.41 10.75
N ARG A 366 23.25 -15.80 10.43
CA ARG A 366 24.18 -15.25 11.41
C ARG A 366 23.78 -13.80 11.68
N ARG A 367 23.15 -13.53 12.83
CA ARG A 367 22.86 -12.16 13.30
C ARG A 367 24.13 -11.30 13.17
N ARG A 368 24.08 -10.25 12.35
CA ARG A 368 25.16 -9.25 12.29
C ARG A 368 25.15 -8.50 13.61
N LYS A 369 26.23 -8.65 14.38
CA LYS A 369 26.44 -7.97 15.66
C LYS A 369 27.01 -6.56 15.46
N SER A 370 26.29 -5.68 14.77
CA SER A 370 26.60 -4.25 14.79
C SER A 370 25.77 -3.58 15.88
N ASN A 371 26.38 -2.66 16.64
CA ASN A 371 25.71 -1.85 17.67
C ASN A 371 25.56 -0.40 17.17
N PRO A 372 24.72 -0.15 16.15
CA PRO A 372 24.60 1.16 15.51
C PRO A 372 24.11 2.23 16.48
N LYS A 373 24.46 3.49 16.24
CA LYS A 373 23.99 4.58 17.09
C LYS A 373 22.56 4.99 16.71
N ILE A 374 21.72 5.11 17.72
CA ILE A 374 20.33 5.58 17.57
C ILE A 374 20.18 6.98 18.16
N THR A 375 19.63 7.92 17.40
CA THR A 375 19.12 9.17 17.95
C THR A 375 17.61 9.04 18.15
N VAL A 376 17.17 9.03 19.41
CA VAL A 376 15.74 9.09 19.75
C VAL A 376 15.30 10.55 19.64
N CYS A 377 14.33 10.77 18.79
CA CYS A 377 13.80 12.05 18.41
C CYS A 377 12.40 12.24 19.02
N MET A 378 12.34 13.01 20.11
CA MET A 378 11.12 13.18 20.90
C MET A 378 10.54 14.57 20.71
N THR A 379 9.32 14.67 20.20
CA THR A 379 8.62 15.95 20.10
C THR A 379 7.80 16.26 21.35
N HIS A 380 7.83 17.51 21.80
CA HIS A 380 7.21 17.95 23.03
C HIS A 380 6.43 19.27 22.85
N TYR A 381 5.26 19.35 23.47
CA TYR A 381 4.53 20.61 23.62
C TYR A 381 3.64 20.60 24.88
N ASN A 382 3.89 21.55 25.79
CA ASN A 382 3.02 21.88 26.91
C ASN A 382 2.65 20.69 27.84
N ARG A 383 3.58 19.77 28.10
CA ARG A 383 3.34 18.58 28.97
C ARG A 383 4.52 18.17 29.87
N PRO A 384 5.12 19.06 30.68
CA PRO A 384 6.42 18.81 31.33
C PRO A 384 6.44 17.56 32.22
N LYS A 385 5.38 17.32 33.01
CA LYS A 385 5.25 16.14 33.89
C LYS A 385 5.19 14.82 33.12
N GLY A 386 4.44 14.84 32.01
CA GLY A 386 4.29 13.68 31.14
C GLY A 386 5.60 13.34 30.46
N LEU A 387 6.28 14.35 29.91
CA LEU A 387 7.62 14.22 29.34
C LEU A 387 8.61 13.61 30.35
N LEU A 388 8.66 14.12 31.59
CA LEU A 388 9.55 13.56 32.61
C LEU A 388 9.26 12.07 32.90
N THR A 389 7.99 11.70 32.91
CA THR A 389 7.55 10.30 33.12
C THR A 389 8.04 9.42 31.98
N THR A 390 7.82 9.85 30.74
CA THR A 390 8.26 9.16 29.52
C THR A 390 9.78 9.03 29.48
N LEU A 391 10.53 10.10 29.75
CA LEU A 391 12.00 10.08 29.77
C LEU A 391 12.58 9.10 30.79
N LYS A 392 11.92 8.91 31.95
CA LYS A 392 12.33 7.89 32.94
C LYS A 392 12.18 6.48 32.40
N GLU A 393 11.12 6.19 31.64
CA GLU A 393 10.95 4.89 30.98
C GLU A 393 11.98 4.68 29.86
N TRP A 394 12.23 5.70 29.05
CA TRP A 394 13.27 5.67 28.02
C TRP A 394 14.69 5.45 28.57
N LYS A 395 14.95 5.81 29.83
CA LYS A 395 16.26 5.56 30.47
C LYS A 395 16.47 4.09 30.83
N LYS A 396 15.41 3.27 30.84
CA LYS A 396 15.48 1.84 31.21
C LYS A 396 15.94 0.94 30.06
N GLN A 397 16.06 1.45 28.83
CA GLN A 397 16.39 0.65 27.64
C GLN A 397 17.64 -0.23 27.84
N THR A 398 17.57 -1.48 27.37
CA THR A 398 18.69 -2.42 27.34
C THR A 398 19.72 -2.08 26.27
N TYR A 399 19.29 -1.41 25.20
CA TYR A 399 20.17 -0.89 24.16
C TYR A 399 21.00 0.28 24.69
N SER A 400 22.32 0.24 24.55
CA SER A 400 23.21 1.22 25.20
C SER A 400 23.71 2.33 24.28
N ASN A 401 23.74 2.12 22.96
CA ASN A 401 24.31 3.09 22.02
C ASN A 401 23.23 4.03 21.45
N TYR A 402 22.65 4.86 22.31
CA TYR A 402 21.64 5.83 21.89
C TYR A 402 21.76 7.17 22.61
N GLU A 403 21.30 8.23 21.95
CA GLU A 403 21.05 9.55 22.55
C GLU A 403 19.57 9.89 22.46
N VAL A 404 19.10 10.81 23.31
CA VAL A 404 17.74 11.37 23.21
C VAL A 404 17.85 12.87 22.97
N ILE A 405 17.10 13.35 21.97
CA ILE A 405 16.93 14.76 21.65
C ILE A 405 15.44 15.07 21.80
N VAL A 406 15.12 15.92 22.77
CA VAL A 406 13.78 16.47 22.95
C VAL A 406 13.68 17.79 22.20
N VAL A 407 12.67 17.94 21.35
CA VAL A 407 12.36 19.21 20.66
C VAL A 407 11.09 19.78 21.23
N ASP A 408 11.22 20.91 21.91
CA ASP A 408 10.10 21.69 22.45
C ASP A 408 9.58 22.67 21.39
N ASP A 409 8.36 22.45 20.92
CA ASP A 409 7.72 23.22 19.84
C ASP A 409 7.00 24.48 20.37
N GLU A 410 7.77 25.34 21.05
CA GLU A 410 7.33 26.62 21.62
C GLU A 410 6.28 26.46 22.75
N SER A 411 6.61 25.67 23.78
CA SER A 411 5.73 25.54 24.96
C SER A 411 5.47 26.90 25.64
N PRO A 412 4.26 27.13 26.19
CA PRO A 412 3.93 28.34 26.94
C PRO A 412 4.85 28.59 28.13
N GLU A 413 4.95 29.84 28.58
CA GLU A 413 5.87 30.27 29.66
C GLU A 413 5.74 29.45 30.95
N GLU A 414 4.51 29.14 31.37
CA GLU A 414 4.26 28.32 32.56
C GLU A 414 4.85 26.90 32.44
N ALA A 415 4.70 26.28 31.26
CA ALA A 415 5.26 24.97 30.97
C ALA A 415 6.78 25.03 30.83
N GLN A 416 7.34 26.10 30.27
CA GLN A 416 8.80 26.31 30.19
C GLN A 416 9.43 26.37 31.57
N LYS A 417 8.81 27.10 32.49
CA LYS A 417 9.30 27.18 33.87
C LYS A 417 9.35 25.79 34.52
N GLU A 418 8.31 24.99 34.33
CA GLU A 418 8.29 23.62 34.85
C GLU A 418 9.31 22.71 34.16
N LEU A 419 9.54 22.86 32.85
CA LEU A 419 10.60 22.14 32.11
C LEU A 419 11.98 22.45 32.69
N ASP A 420 12.29 23.74 32.88
CA ASP A 420 13.57 24.20 33.41
C ASP A 420 13.81 23.70 34.85
N GLU A 421 12.75 23.64 35.67
CA GLU A 421 12.82 23.16 37.06
C GLU A 421 12.92 21.62 37.18
N THR A 422 12.27 20.87 36.29
CA THR A 422 12.07 19.41 36.46
C THR A 422 12.73 18.55 35.38
N VAL A 423 12.60 18.90 34.11
CA VAL A 423 13.01 18.08 32.97
C VAL A 423 14.45 18.34 32.57
N VAL A 424 14.87 19.60 32.48
CA VAL A 424 16.24 19.99 32.09
C VAL A 424 17.31 19.34 32.97
N PRO A 425 17.19 19.31 34.31
CA PRO A 425 18.16 18.61 35.16
C PRO A 425 18.28 17.12 34.85
N PHE A 426 17.16 16.45 34.54
CA PHE A 426 17.14 15.03 34.18
C PHE A 426 17.78 14.77 32.82
N ILE A 427 17.49 15.62 31.82
CA ILE A 427 18.08 15.56 30.47
C ILE A 427 19.61 15.71 30.56
N HIS A 428 20.10 16.73 31.27
CA HIS A 428 21.54 16.96 31.45
C HIS A 428 22.23 15.79 32.17
N LYS A 429 21.65 15.30 33.27
CA LYS A 429 22.18 14.13 34.00
C LYS A 429 22.22 12.87 33.13
N SER A 430 21.31 12.76 32.16
CA SER A 430 21.22 11.62 31.25
C SER A 430 22.15 11.71 30.04
N GLY A 431 22.83 12.84 29.82
CA GLY A 431 23.64 13.11 28.63
C GLY A 431 22.80 13.38 27.37
N TRP A 432 21.56 13.82 27.57
CA TRP A 432 20.58 14.06 26.50
C TRP A 432 20.47 15.56 26.17
N LYS A 433 19.74 15.90 25.12
CA LYS A 433 19.60 17.28 24.63
C LYS A 433 18.14 17.74 24.69
N LEU A 434 17.94 19.01 25.01
CA LEU A 434 16.67 19.73 24.83
C LEU A 434 16.90 20.87 23.84
N LEU A 435 16.07 20.95 22.80
CA LEU A 435 16.11 21.99 21.79
C LEU A 435 14.83 22.80 21.86
N LYS A 436 14.96 24.11 22.05
CA LYS A 436 13.84 25.04 21.94
C LYS A 436 13.65 25.41 20.47
N ALA A 437 12.42 25.28 20.00
CA ALA A 437 12.07 25.41 18.60
C ALA A 437 10.93 26.44 18.46
N LYS A 438 10.88 27.16 17.35
CA LYS A 438 9.75 28.03 17.03
C LYS A 438 8.58 27.18 16.54
N HIS A 439 7.35 27.47 16.96
CA HIS A 439 6.17 26.67 16.63
C HIS A 439 6.09 26.35 15.15
N GLY A 440 6.06 25.06 14.83
CA GLY A 440 6.07 24.55 13.46
C GLY A 440 5.39 23.18 13.30
N TYR A 441 4.67 22.72 14.32
CA TYR A 441 4.02 21.39 14.35
C TYR A 441 5.03 20.23 14.27
N LEU A 442 4.49 19.01 14.32
CA LEU A 442 5.26 17.76 14.43
C LEU A 442 6.32 17.61 13.34
N GLY A 443 5.99 17.92 12.08
CA GLY A 443 6.92 17.80 10.95
C GLY A 443 8.18 18.65 11.11
N ALA A 444 8.02 19.94 11.43
CA ALA A 444 9.16 20.84 11.62
C ALA A 444 9.97 20.47 12.88
N ALA A 445 9.29 20.06 13.95
CA ALA A 445 9.96 19.62 15.18
C ALA A 445 10.84 18.37 14.93
N ARG A 446 10.33 17.38 14.18
CA ARG A 446 11.09 16.19 13.78
C ARG A 446 12.25 16.54 12.83
N ASN A 447 12.08 17.47 11.90
CA ASN A 447 13.18 17.91 11.03
C ASN A 447 14.31 18.59 11.82
N ARG A 448 14.00 19.48 12.77
CA ARG A 448 15.01 20.13 13.63
C ARG A 448 15.80 19.14 14.46
N CYS A 449 15.12 18.11 14.94
CA CYS A 449 15.75 17.02 15.66
C CYS A 449 16.75 16.25 14.77
N VAL A 450 16.38 15.95 13.52
CA VAL A 450 17.28 15.32 12.53
C VAL A 450 18.49 16.21 12.27
N GLU A 451 18.32 17.52 12.16
CA GLU A 451 19.43 18.49 11.98
C GLU A 451 20.39 18.52 13.17
N ALA A 452 19.91 18.24 14.38
CA ALA A 452 20.69 18.24 15.61
C ALA A 452 21.28 16.87 16.00
N ALA A 453 20.92 15.81 15.26
CA ALA A 453 21.47 14.48 15.45
C ALA A 453 22.98 14.46 15.25
N THR A 454 23.68 13.60 15.98
CA THR A 454 25.14 13.51 15.88
C THR A 454 25.58 12.88 14.56
N GLN A 455 26.77 13.24 14.05
CA GLN A 455 27.24 12.78 12.73
C GLN A 455 27.48 11.26 12.65
N ASP A 456 27.69 10.60 13.78
CA ASP A 456 27.87 9.15 13.92
C ASP A 456 26.54 8.40 14.12
N THR A 457 25.40 9.06 13.93
CA THR A 457 24.05 8.45 13.98
C THR A 457 23.83 7.54 12.78
N ASP A 458 23.39 6.30 13.02
CA ASP A 458 23.02 5.35 11.97
C ASP A 458 21.50 5.32 11.74
N PHE A 459 20.73 5.44 12.83
CA PHE A 459 19.27 5.42 12.83
C PHE A 459 18.69 6.53 13.69
N ILE A 460 17.51 7.02 13.30
CA ILE A 460 16.72 7.97 14.08
C ILE A 460 15.40 7.30 14.44
N PHE A 461 15.04 7.28 15.72
CA PHE A 461 13.76 6.77 16.20
C PHE A 461 12.85 7.94 16.55
N PHE A 462 11.74 8.11 15.84
CA PHE A 462 10.77 9.17 16.13
C PHE A 462 9.75 8.71 17.18
N THR A 463 9.40 9.59 18.12
CA THR A 463 8.46 9.33 19.21
C THR A 463 7.86 10.63 19.73
N ASP A 464 6.71 10.56 20.40
CA ASP A 464 6.12 11.72 21.08
C ASP A 464 6.35 11.64 22.61
N ASP A 465 6.05 12.72 23.33
CA ASP A 465 6.29 12.82 24.79
C ASP A 465 5.37 11.96 25.68
N ASP A 466 4.38 11.30 25.08
CA ASP A 466 3.38 10.43 25.71
C ASP A 466 3.43 8.98 25.25
N ASP A 467 4.41 8.66 24.40
CA ASP A 467 4.65 7.32 23.90
C ASP A 467 5.63 6.56 24.80
N PHE A 468 5.26 5.35 25.19
CA PHE A 468 6.14 4.44 25.92
C PHE A 468 6.61 3.29 25.04
N VAL A 469 7.72 2.70 25.46
CA VAL A 469 8.36 1.57 24.80
C VAL A 469 8.73 0.51 25.84
N SER A 470 8.72 -0.76 25.44
CA SER A 470 9.28 -1.84 26.27
C SER A 470 10.79 -1.67 26.46
N ILE A 471 11.36 -2.32 27.48
CA ILE A 471 12.77 -2.20 27.86
C ILE A 471 13.74 -2.69 26.77
N ASP A 472 13.27 -3.52 25.85
CA ASP A 472 14.00 -4.14 24.74
C ASP A 472 13.59 -3.60 23.37
N ALA A 473 12.73 -2.57 23.30
CA ALA A 473 12.21 -2.02 22.05
C ALA A 473 13.32 -1.58 21.08
N LEU A 474 14.29 -0.78 21.53
CA LEU A 474 15.38 -0.31 20.65
C LEU A 474 16.22 -1.45 20.10
N GLN A 475 16.51 -2.47 20.93
CA GLN A 475 17.27 -3.65 20.49
C GLN A 475 16.48 -4.42 19.44
N SER A 476 15.20 -4.68 19.67
CA SER A 476 14.31 -5.39 18.75
C SER A 476 14.19 -4.66 17.40
N LEU A 477 13.99 -3.34 17.42
CA LEU A 477 13.89 -2.52 16.21
C LEU A 477 15.19 -2.56 15.39
N VAL A 478 16.35 -2.46 16.04
CA VAL A 478 17.66 -2.54 15.37
C VAL A 478 17.94 -3.94 14.82
N ASP A 479 17.64 -4.99 15.58
CA ASP A 479 17.81 -6.38 15.15
C ASP A 479 17.02 -6.62 13.85
N VAL A 480 15.76 -6.17 13.81
CA VAL A 480 14.92 -6.25 12.61
C VAL A 480 15.47 -5.39 11.47
N ALA A 481 15.85 -4.14 11.73
CA ALA A 481 16.41 -3.25 10.72
C ALA A 481 17.65 -3.86 10.03
N GLN A 482 18.54 -4.46 10.82
CA GLN A 482 19.75 -5.10 10.31
C GLN A 482 19.48 -6.43 9.61
N HIS A 483 18.58 -7.25 10.16
CA HIS A 483 18.25 -8.56 9.60
C HIS A 483 17.54 -8.43 8.25
N ALA A 484 16.49 -7.60 8.19
CA ALA A 484 15.71 -7.37 6.99
C ALA A 484 16.35 -6.37 6.04
N GLN A 485 17.43 -5.68 6.45
CA GLN A 485 18.04 -4.55 5.75
C GLN A 485 17.01 -3.43 5.48
N ALA A 486 16.22 -3.11 6.49
CA ALA A 486 15.11 -2.16 6.38
C ALA A 486 15.62 -0.72 6.41
N ASP A 487 14.97 0.13 5.61
CA ASP A 487 15.15 1.58 5.67
C ASP A 487 14.30 2.19 6.78
N ILE A 488 13.11 1.63 7.01
CA ILE A 488 12.16 2.03 8.05
C ILE A 488 11.66 0.79 8.79
N VAL A 489 11.61 0.84 10.12
CA VAL A 489 11.00 -0.18 10.97
C VAL A 489 9.96 0.46 11.89
N THR A 490 8.77 -0.12 11.93
CA THR A 490 7.70 0.22 12.87
C THR A 490 7.12 -1.07 13.46
N ALA A 491 6.11 -0.99 14.31
CA ALA A 491 5.49 -2.15 14.92
C ALA A 491 4.00 -1.90 15.18
N PHE A 492 3.30 -2.99 15.51
CA PHE A 492 2.01 -2.87 16.18
C PHE A 492 2.22 -2.16 17.52
N PHE A 493 1.17 -1.56 18.05
CA PHE A 493 1.23 -0.94 19.37
C PHE A 493 -0.03 -1.17 20.17
N HIS A 494 0.13 -1.14 21.48
CA HIS A 494 -1.00 -1.08 22.40
C HIS A 494 -1.48 0.36 22.56
N GLN A 495 -2.79 0.54 22.52
CA GLN A 495 -3.44 1.78 22.92
C GLN A 495 -3.94 1.67 24.36
N PHE A 496 -3.76 2.72 25.15
CA PHE A 496 -4.13 2.72 26.57
C PHE A 496 -4.49 4.13 27.09
N ARG A 497 -5.29 4.21 28.16
CA ARG A 497 -5.59 5.44 28.89
C ARG A 497 -5.03 5.36 30.32
N ALA A 498 -3.73 5.56 30.48
CA ALA A 498 -3.07 5.57 31.78
C ALA A 498 -1.90 6.57 31.79
N PRO A 499 -1.58 7.21 32.92
CA PRO A 499 -0.49 8.20 33.00
C PRO A 499 0.92 7.56 32.92
N THR A 500 1.06 6.28 33.22
CA THR A 500 2.34 5.56 33.25
C THR A 500 2.25 4.22 32.52
N LEU A 501 3.39 3.70 32.07
CA LEU A 501 3.49 2.37 31.46
C LEU A 501 3.10 1.25 32.45
N GLU A 502 3.51 1.35 33.71
CA GLU A 502 3.18 0.38 34.76
C GLU A 502 1.66 0.26 34.96
N GLU A 503 0.95 1.39 35.00
CA GLU A 503 -0.51 1.39 35.04
C GLU A 503 -1.14 0.87 33.75
N ALA A 504 -0.57 1.20 32.59
CA ALA A 504 -1.04 0.72 31.30
C ALA A 504 -0.99 -0.81 31.21
N ILE A 505 0.09 -1.42 31.70
CA ILE A 505 0.27 -2.88 31.78
C ILE A 505 -0.71 -3.47 32.79
N ALA A 506 -0.88 -2.84 33.97
CA ALA A 506 -1.73 -3.35 35.04
C ALA A 506 -3.23 -3.29 34.74
N LYS A 507 -3.71 -2.24 34.06
CA LYS A 507 -5.16 -2.01 33.81
C LYS A 507 -5.78 -2.86 32.71
N LYS A 508 -5.02 -3.78 32.11
CA LYS A 508 -5.32 -4.47 30.83
C LYS A 508 -5.52 -3.45 29.70
N LYS A 509 -4.64 -3.55 28.70
CA LYS A 509 -4.50 -2.62 27.58
C LYS A 509 -5.84 -2.50 26.82
N GLU A 510 -6.17 -1.33 26.25
CA GLU A 510 -7.51 -1.08 25.68
C GLU A 510 -7.71 -1.75 24.33
N SER A 511 -6.72 -1.62 23.45
CA SER A 511 -6.74 -2.19 22.11
C SER A 511 -5.33 -2.37 21.54
N ILE A 512 -5.18 -3.29 20.60
CA ILE A 512 -3.99 -3.41 19.76
C ILE A 512 -4.27 -2.73 18.43
N TRP A 513 -3.39 -1.83 18.01
CA TRP A 513 -3.41 -1.28 16.65
C TRP A 513 -2.44 -2.06 15.76
N MET A 514 -2.94 -2.59 14.64
CA MET A 514 -2.20 -3.40 13.68
C MET A 514 -2.04 -2.70 12.34
N PHE A 515 -1.04 -3.15 11.60
CA PHE A 515 -0.72 -2.66 10.27
C PHE A 515 -0.50 -3.85 9.33
N SER A 516 -1.12 -3.82 8.16
CA SER A 516 -0.95 -4.89 7.17
C SER A 516 0.38 -4.79 6.42
N GLY A 517 1.03 -3.63 6.43
CA GLY A 517 1.89 -3.21 5.33
C GLY A 517 1.05 -2.86 4.11
N GLY A 518 1.62 -2.15 3.14
CA GLY A 518 0.80 -1.70 2.02
C GLY A 518 1.56 -1.27 0.79
N SER A 519 0.77 -1.07 -0.26
CA SER A 519 1.16 -0.46 -1.51
C SER A 519 0.73 1.00 -1.57
N LEU A 520 1.15 1.70 -2.63
CA LEU A 520 0.63 3.05 -2.94
C LEU A 520 -0.89 3.09 -3.06
N ALA A 521 -1.52 2.03 -3.59
CA ALA A 521 -2.98 1.99 -3.74
C ALA A 521 -3.67 1.96 -2.37
N MET A 522 -3.24 1.08 -1.47
CA MET A 522 -3.78 1.04 -0.09
C MET A 522 -3.47 2.32 0.68
N GLY A 523 -2.21 2.76 0.61
CA GLY A 523 -1.73 3.98 1.25
C GLY A 523 -2.38 5.25 0.73
N SER A 524 -3.04 5.21 -0.43
CA SER A 524 -3.82 6.34 -0.95
C SER A 524 -5.24 6.43 -0.37
N ILE A 525 -5.67 5.42 0.38
CA ILE A 525 -7.05 5.29 0.91
C ILE A 525 -7.04 5.31 2.44
N SER A 526 -6.10 4.61 3.06
CA SER A 526 -5.91 4.56 4.52
C SER A 526 -4.42 4.39 4.82
N ASN A 527 -3.99 4.49 6.09
CA ASN A 527 -2.60 4.27 6.47
C ASN A 527 -2.35 2.79 6.86
N PRO A 528 -1.76 1.96 5.98
CA PRO A 528 -1.44 0.57 6.28
C PRO A 528 -0.02 0.37 6.84
N PHE A 529 0.77 1.44 6.98
CA PHE A 529 2.22 1.34 7.15
C PHE A 529 2.67 1.33 8.61
N GLY A 530 2.15 2.25 9.42
CA GLY A 530 2.63 2.45 10.79
C GLY A 530 2.17 3.79 11.37
N GLY A 531 2.52 4.04 12.63
CA GLY A 531 2.38 5.35 13.26
C GLY A 531 3.69 6.14 13.28
N ALA A 532 3.69 7.27 13.99
CA ALA A 532 4.85 8.14 14.20
C ALA A 532 6.03 7.45 14.93
N LEU A 533 5.77 6.38 15.70
CA LEU A 533 6.80 5.54 16.29
C LEU A 533 7.48 4.69 15.20
N MET A 534 8.61 5.20 14.70
CA MET A 534 9.35 4.58 13.61
C MET A 534 10.86 4.78 13.76
N LEU A 535 11.61 3.71 13.52
CA LEU A 535 13.06 3.73 13.35
C LEU A 535 13.37 3.93 11.87
N VAL A 536 14.11 4.98 11.52
CA VAL A 536 14.49 5.27 10.13
C VAL A 536 16.01 5.33 10.02
N SER A 537 16.57 4.65 9.02
CA SER A 537 18.00 4.76 8.72
C SER A 537 18.36 6.17 8.23
N VAL A 538 19.54 6.67 8.56
CA VAL A 538 20.01 7.99 8.06
C VAL A 538 20.09 8.01 6.53
N LYS A 539 20.42 6.87 5.89
CA LYS A 539 20.35 6.70 4.44
C LYS A 539 18.92 6.87 3.91
N GLY A 540 17.94 6.26 4.57
CA GLY A 540 16.53 6.38 4.22
C GLY A 540 16.03 7.82 4.38
N LEU A 541 16.35 8.48 5.50
CA LEU A 541 16.03 9.89 5.72
C LEU A 541 16.64 10.81 4.66
N SER A 542 17.91 10.60 4.32
CA SER A 542 18.59 11.36 3.26
C SER A 542 17.93 11.17 1.89
N THR A 543 17.36 9.99 1.65
CA THR A 543 16.62 9.67 0.43
C THR A 543 15.25 10.36 0.41
N ILE A 544 14.54 10.42 1.53
CA ILE A 544 13.20 11.01 1.63
C ILE A 544 13.23 12.55 1.70
N GLY A 545 14.20 13.13 2.41
CA GLY A 545 14.34 14.56 2.64
C GLY A 545 13.62 15.10 3.88
N GLY A 546 13.31 14.25 4.87
CA GLY A 546 12.62 14.64 6.12
C GLY A 546 11.09 14.66 6.00
N PHE A 547 10.41 15.19 7.01
CA PHE A 547 8.95 15.32 7.08
C PHE A 547 8.45 16.57 6.37
N SER A 548 7.23 16.51 5.85
CA SER A 548 6.51 17.72 5.40
C SER A 548 6.19 18.63 6.59
N GLU A 549 6.21 19.95 6.42
CA GLU A 549 6.03 20.95 7.49
C GLU A 549 4.70 21.71 7.39
N PHE A 550 3.63 21.05 6.97
CA PHE A 550 2.30 21.66 6.96
C PHE A 550 1.86 21.98 8.40
N ASP A 551 1.51 23.24 8.64
CA ASP A 551 0.94 23.68 9.92
C ASP A 551 -0.52 23.21 10.02
N THR A 552 -1.02 23.01 11.25
CA THR A 552 -2.43 22.71 11.56
C THR A 552 -2.99 21.36 11.10
N VAL A 553 -2.25 20.56 10.33
CA VAL A 553 -2.67 19.23 9.86
C VAL A 553 -1.71 18.17 10.38
N GLY A 554 -2.23 17.07 10.94
CA GLY A 554 -1.45 15.88 11.28
C GLY A 554 -1.06 15.03 10.06
N CYS A 555 -0.80 13.74 10.28
CA CYS A 555 -0.55 12.73 9.23
C CYS A 555 0.73 12.96 8.39
N GLU A 556 1.70 13.68 8.94
CA GLU A 556 3.05 13.78 8.40
C GLU A 556 3.76 12.43 8.32
N ASP A 557 3.45 11.51 9.23
CA ASP A 557 3.96 10.14 9.25
C ASP A 557 3.40 9.32 8.07
N TRP A 558 2.09 9.37 7.83
CA TRP A 558 1.46 8.71 6.68
C TRP A 558 2.01 9.24 5.36
N GLU A 559 2.14 10.56 5.20
CA GLU A 559 2.76 11.18 4.02
C GLU A 559 4.23 10.76 3.86
N PHE A 560 4.97 10.65 4.96
CA PHE A 560 6.36 10.17 4.97
C PHE A 560 6.45 8.72 4.47
N TYR A 561 5.58 7.82 4.96
CA TYR A 561 5.51 6.44 4.46
C TYR A 561 5.11 6.38 2.98
N MET A 562 4.23 7.26 2.52
CA MET A 562 3.85 7.34 1.10
C MET A 562 5.05 7.73 0.24
N ARG A 563 5.84 8.74 0.62
CA ARG A 563 7.11 9.06 -0.06
C ARG A 563 8.14 7.94 0.02
N ALA A 564 8.23 7.22 1.13
CA ALA A 564 9.11 6.07 1.24
C ALA A 564 8.71 4.97 0.23
N THR A 565 7.41 4.73 0.11
CA THR A 565 6.83 3.72 -0.80
C THR A 565 7.04 4.10 -2.27
N THR A 566 6.87 5.37 -2.65
CA THR A 566 7.12 5.82 -4.04
C THR A 566 8.58 5.67 -4.44
N LYS A 567 9.50 5.71 -3.47
CA LYS A 567 10.94 5.48 -3.64
C LYS A 567 11.35 4.01 -3.47
N LYS A 568 10.38 3.10 -3.33
CA LYS A 568 10.59 1.64 -3.15
C LYS A 568 11.52 1.31 -1.98
N MET A 569 11.44 2.10 -0.91
CA MET A 569 12.21 1.85 0.31
C MET A 569 11.67 0.63 1.05
N ARG A 570 12.54 -0.06 1.79
CA ARG A 570 12.15 -1.25 2.55
C ARG A 570 11.57 -0.85 3.90
N ILE A 571 10.27 -1.06 4.05
CA ILE A 571 9.50 -0.79 5.28
C ILE A 571 9.18 -2.13 5.95
N GLU A 572 9.59 -2.29 7.21
CA GLU A 572 9.28 -3.46 8.02
C GLU A 572 8.32 -3.10 9.15
N ILE A 573 7.34 -3.99 9.38
CA ILE A 573 6.35 -3.86 10.44
C ILE A 573 6.50 -5.07 11.34
N ILE A 574 6.92 -4.86 12.58
CA ILE A 574 7.03 -5.94 13.56
C ILE A 574 5.62 -6.26 14.06
N PRO A 575 5.07 -7.46 13.81
CA PRO A 575 3.73 -7.84 14.26
C PRO A 575 3.71 -8.24 15.75
N ASN A 576 4.43 -7.49 16.60
CA ASN A 576 4.47 -7.65 18.04
C ASN A 576 4.07 -6.33 18.72
N PRO A 577 2.86 -6.24 19.31
CA PRO A 577 2.39 -5.00 19.93
C PRO A 577 3.08 -4.70 21.25
N ASP A 578 3.76 -5.66 21.88
CA ASP A 578 4.38 -5.47 23.19
C ASP A 578 5.64 -4.59 23.16
N LEU A 579 6.08 -4.17 21.98
CA LEU A 579 7.21 -3.27 21.81
C LEU A 579 6.84 -1.80 22.07
N LEU A 580 5.67 -1.37 21.60
CA LEU A 580 5.27 0.03 21.48
C LEU A 580 3.93 0.29 22.18
N TYR A 581 3.81 1.43 22.84
CA TYR A 581 2.64 1.80 23.63
C TYR A 581 2.27 3.26 23.37
N VAL A 582 1.09 3.49 22.81
CA VAL A 582 0.57 4.82 22.46
C VAL A 582 -0.53 5.25 23.44
N GLN A 583 -0.34 6.38 24.09
CA GLN A 583 -1.33 6.92 25.02
C GLN A 583 -2.53 7.49 24.26
N LYS A 584 -3.72 6.95 24.50
CA LYS A 584 -4.98 7.50 23.97
C LYS A 584 -5.43 8.66 24.86
N LYS A 585 -5.72 9.80 24.24
CA LYS A 585 -6.28 10.98 24.89
C LYS A 585 -7.65 11.31 24.27
N ASP A 586 -8.51 11.96 25.04
CA ASP A 586 -9.81 12.41 24.53
C ASP A 586 -9.64 13.54 23.51
N VAL A 587 -8.59 14.35 23.68
CA VAL A 587 -8.16 15.39 22.75
C VAL A 587 -6.69 15.16 22.41
N SER A 588 -6.42 14.85 21.13
CA SER A 588 -5.07 14.72 20.55
C SER A 588 -5.12 15.15 19.10
N LEU A 589 -3.96 15.37 18.48
CA LEU A 589 -3.88 15.66 17.04
C LEU A 589 -4.58 14.57 16.21
N SER A 590 -4.50 13.30 16.62
CA SER A 590 -5.19 12.20 15.92
C SER A 590 -6.71 12.25 16.03
N THR A 591 -7.29 12.96 17.00
CA THR A 591 -8.75 13.12 17.16
C THR A 591 -9.26 14.48 16.71
N THR A 592 -8.40 15.49 16.60
CA THR A 592 -8.77 16.86 16.21
C THR A 592 -8.37 17.24 14.79
N THR A 593 -7.48 16.49 14.14
CA THR A 593 -7.08 16.74 12.74
C THR A 593 -8.26 16.48 11.80
N ASP A 594 -8.44 17.34 10.81
CA ASP A 594 -9.39 17.12 9.73
C ASP A 594 -8.94 15.94 8.86
N GLU A 595 -9.75 14.87 8.82
CA GLU A 595 -9.46 13.64 8.09
C GLU A 595 -9.26 13.88 6.59
N ARG A 596 -9.97 14.86 5.99
CA ARG A 596 -9.81 15.21 4.57
C ARG A 596 -8.45 15.81 4.31
N LEU A 597 -7.99 16.69 5.20
CA LEU A 597 -6.66 17.31 5.11
C LEU A 597 -5.55 16.28 5.33
N CYS A 598 -5.76 15.34 6.27
CA CYS A 598 -4.87 14.21 6.52
C CYS A 598 -4.71 13.33 5.26
N SER A 599 -5.83 12.88 4.69
CA SER A 599 -5.84 12.06 3.47
C SER A 599 -5.24 12.81 2.27
N TYR A 600 -5.56 14.10 2.12
CA TYR A 600 -4.96 14.94 1.08
C TYR A 600 -3.44 15.05 1.21
N ARG A 601 -2.96 15.30 2.44
CA ARG A 601 -1.53 15.33 2.75
C ARG A 601 -0.87 13.99 2.37
N ALA A 602 -1.46 12.87 2.78
CA ALA A 602 -0.94 11.54 2.50
C ALA A 602 -0.81 11.24 1.00
N ILE A 603 -1.74 11.69 0.16
CA ILE A 603 -1.69 11.48 -1.30
C ILE A 603 -0.90 12.53 -2.07
N THR A 604 -0.45 13.61 -1.44
CA THR A 604 0.33 14.67 -2.12
C THR A 604 1.55 14.14 -2.91
N PRO A 605 2.30 13.13 -2.42
CA PRO A 605 3.36 12.50 -3.20
C PRO A 605 2.88 11.86 -4.50
N LEU A 606 1.68 11.26 -4.50
CA LEU A 606 1.07 10.65 -5.69
C LEU A 606 0.59 11.70 -6.68
N LEU A 607 -0.04 12.77 -6.19
CA LEU A 607 -0.50 13.88 -7.03
C LEU A 607 0.69 14.54 -7.75
N SER A 608 1.82 14.66 -7.07
CA SER A 608 3.04 15.24 -7.62
C SER A 608 3.72 14.30 -8.63
N GLN A 609 3.76 13.00 -8.35
CA GLN A 609 4.44 12.03 -9.20
C GLN A 609 3.61 11.59 -10.41
N TYR A 610 2.28 11.54 -10.27
CA TYR A 610 1.34 11.07 -11.29
C TYR A 610 0.21 12.08 -11.51
N PRO A 611 0.51 13.31 -11.98
CA PRO A 611 -0.50 14.36 -12.12
C PRO A 611 -1.64 13.99 -13.09
N HIS A 612 -1.38 13.14 -14.08
CA HIS A 612 -2.39 12.63 -15.01
C HIS A 612 -3.40 11.67 -14.37
N LEU A 613 -3.13 11.18 -13.15
CA LEU A 613 -4.04 10.34 -12.35
C LEU A 613 -4.64 11.10 -11.16
N ALA A 614 -4.42 12.41 -11.05
CA ALA A 614 -4.87 13.21 -9.91
C ALA A 614 -6.37 13.04 -9.63
N ASP A 615 -7.22 13.11 -10.65
CA ASP A 615 -8.66 12.93 -10.53
C ASP A 615 -9.03 11.53 -9.99
N SER A 616 -8.25 10.50 -10.33
CA SER A 616 -8.48 9.14 -9.83
C SER A 616 -8.15 9.03 -8.35
N PHE A 617 -7.02 9.60 -7.89
CA PHE A 617 -6.68 9.61 -6.47
C PHE A 617 -7.65 10.45 -5.64
N LEU A 618 -8.07 11.60 -6.16
CA LEU A 618 -9.08 12.44 -5.50
C LEU A 618 -10.43 11.72 -5.42
N MET A 619 -10.87 11.05 -6.49
CA MET A 619 -12.10 10.26 -6.49
C MET A 619 -12.03 9.11 -5.46
N LEU A 620 -10.92 8.39 -5.38
CA LEU A 620 -10.72 7.32 -4.39
C LEU A 620 -10.85 7.82 -2.95
N ASN A 621 -10.33 9.01 -2.66
CA ASN A 621 -10.43 9.65 -1.34
C ASN A 621 -11.82 10.27 -1.09
N GLY A 622 -12.59 10.56 -2.14
CA GLY A 622 -13.99 10.94 -2.03
C GLY A 622 -14.94 9.76 -1.76
N LEU A 623 -14.48 8.52 -1.98
CA LEU A 623 -15.24 7.29 -1.72
C LEU A 623 -15.14 6.81 -0.26
N THR A 624 -14.18 7.31 0.52
CA THR A 624 -14.04 6.98 1.95
C THR A 624 -15.01 7.77 2.84
N GLU A 625 -15.55 8.89 2.36
CA GLU A 625 -16.62 9.64 3.01
C GLU A 625 -17.96 9.41 2.28
N SER A 626 -19.04 9.08 3.00
CA SER A 626 -20.38 9.23 2.41
C SER A 626 -20.64 10.71 2.14
N ILE A 627 -20.79 11.09 0.88
CA ILE A 627 -21.19 12.45 0.44
C ILE A 627 -22.68 12.71 0.75
N ALA A 628 -23.14 12.31 1.92
CA ALA A 628 -24.47 12.56 2.43
C ALA A 628 -24.33 13.07 3.87
N ASP A 629 -24.62 14.36 4.02
CA ASP A 629 -24.69 15.13 5.28
C ASP A 629 -23.40 15.80 5.78
N LYS A 630 -22.98 16.86 5.08
CA LYS A 630 -22.58 18.13 5.72
C LYS A 630 -22.58 19.27 4.70
N LYS A 631 -23.44 20.26 4.92
CA LYS A 631 -23.53 21.53 4.18
C LYS A 631 -22.38 22.47 4.56
N ASP A 632 -21.14 22.08 4.28
CA ASP A 632 -20.01 23.01 4.33
C ASP A 632 -19.28 22.97 3.00
N THR A 633 -19.83 23.71 2.04
CA THR A 633 -19.30 23.91 0.69
C THR A 633 -18.30 25.06 0.61
N ASP A 634 -17.76 25.54 1.73
CA ASP A 634 -16.80 26.67 1.77
C ASP A 634 -15.33 26.25 1.85
N LEU A 635 -15.00 24.96 1.66
CA LEU A 635 -13.64 24.52 1.35
C LEU A 635 -13.29 24.95 -0.08
N ARG A 636 -12.70 26.14 -0.22
CA ARG A 636 -12.11 26.58 -1.49
C ARG A 636 -10.94 25.67 -1.83
N TRP A 637 -11.18 24.72 -2.71
CA TRP A 637 -10.21 23.79 -3.30
C TRP A 637 -8.89 24.44 -3.78
N SER A 638 -8.88 25.76 -4.03
CA SER A 638 -7.68 26.52 -4.40
C SER A 638 -6.68 26.79 -3.26
N SER A 639 -7.03 26.57 -1.98
CA SER A 639 -6.10 26.74 -0.85
C SER A 639 -5.37 25.45 -0.45
N LEU A 640 -5.72 24.31 -1.05
CA LEU A 640 -5.15 23.00 -0.71
C LEU A 640 -4.42 22.31 -1.87
N LEU A 641 -4.59 22.77 -3.13
CA LEU A 641 -3.59 22.49 -4.16
C LEU A 641 -2.19 22.86 -3.61
N PRO A 642 -1.09 22.22 -4.02
CA PRO A 642 0.27 22.61 -3.65
C PRO A 642 0.65 23.94 -4.35
N ILE A 643 -0.14 24.97 -4.13
CA ILE A 643 0.23 26.37 -4.14
C ILE A 643 0.28 26.69 -2.65
N GLY A 644 1.41 26.36 -2.04
CA GLY A 644 1.57 26.46 -0.60
C GLY A 644 1.05 27.79 -0.09
N HIS A 645 0.25 27.74 0.98
CA HIS A 645 0.22 28.80 1.97
C HIS A 645 1.57 28.91 2.70
N GLN A 646 2.70 28.80 1.98
CA GLN A 646 3.88 29.57 2.32
C GLN A 646 3.50 31.02 2.01
N LYS A 647 3.70 31.92 2.96
CA LYS A 647 3.76 33.35 2.66
C LYS A 647 4.73 33.52 1.47
N SER A 648 4.15 33.72 0.28
CA SER A 648 4.73 33.76 -1.08
C SER A 648 5.50 32.53 -1.61
N ASN A 649 4.88 31.72 -2.47
CA ASN A 649 5.45 30.98 -3.62
C ASN A 649 6.89 30.40 -3.51
N GLY A 650 7.32 29.86 -2.36
CA GLY A 650 8.69 29.33 -2.19
C GLY A 650 9.80 30.37 -2.01
N TRP A 651 9.46 31.66 -1.93
CA TRP A 651 10.43 32.76 -1.76
C TRP A 651 10.37 33.31 -0.35
N GLU A 652 11.53 33.37 0.31
CA GLU A 652 11.71 34.12 1.56
C GLU A 652 12.11 35.56 1.26
N TYR A 653 11.56 36.50 2.04
CA TYR A 653 11.91 37.91 1.95
C TYR A 653 12.81 38.35 3.08
N GLY A 654 13.78 39.19 2.74
CA GLY A 654 14.61 39.90 3.70
C GLY A 654 14.90 41.31 3.22
N TYR A 655 15.47 42.11 4.12
CA TYR A 655 16.02 43.41 3.77
C TYR A 655 17.34 43.63 4.50
N CYS A 656 18.16 44.52 3.96
CA CYS A 656 19.41 44.94 4.58
C CYS A 656 19.55 46.45 4.48
N VAL A 657 20.00 47.07 5.56
CA VAL A 657 20.33 48.49 5.61
C VAL A 657 21.85 48.64 5.50
N HIS A 658 22.33 49.41 4.54
CA HIS A 658 23.76 49.61 4.31
C HIS A 658 24.07 51.06 3.91
N ASP A 659 25.34 51.45 3.95
CA ASP A 659 25.75 52.76 3.42
C ASP A 659 25.55 52.80 1.90
N ILE A 660 25.11 53.95 1.39
CA ILE A 660 25.04 54.18 -0.06
C ILE A 660 26.42 53.97 -0.68
N GLY A 661 26.47 53.26 -1.82
CA GLY A 661 27.70 52.95 -2.54
C GLY A 661 28.47 51.72 -2.03
N LYS A 662 28.04 51.07 -0.94
CA LYS A 662 28.59 49.77 -0.49
C LYS A 662 27.62 48.65 -0.84
N GLU A 663 28.12 47.53 -1.37
CA GLU A 663 27.29 46.34 -1.58
C GLU A 663 26.91 45.70 -0.23
N PRO A 664 25.65 45.31 -0.03
CA PRO A 664 25.21 44.66 1.20
C PRO A 664 25.78 43.24 1.32
N THR A 665 26.19 42.87 2.53
CA THR A 665 26.63 41.51 2.87
C THR A 665 25.51 40.72 3.55
N PHE A 666 25.36 39.45 3.20
CA PHE A 666 24.27 38.58 3.70
C PHE A 666 24.20 38.49 5.23
N SER A 667 25.32 38.60 5.94
CA SER A 667 25.39 38.61 7.40
C SER A 667 24.60 39.76 8.05
N ASN A 668 24.37 40.85 7.31
CA ASN A 668 23.75 42.07 7.81
C ASN A 668 22.26 42.16 7.42
N CYS A 669 21.70 41.07 6.89
CA CYS A 669 20.37 41.01 6.33
C CYS A 669 19.43 40.22 7.24
N LEU A 670 18.26 40.79 7.53
CA LEU A 670 17.26 40.17 8.40
C LEU A 670 16.16 39.52 7.54
N PHE A 671 16.00 38.20 7.68
CA PHE A 671 14.86 37.45 7.15
C PHE A 671 13.77 37.39 8.24
N GLN A 672 12.95 38.46 8.28
CA GLN A 672 11.74 38.74 9.10
C GLN A 672 11.86 39.35 10.52
N HIS A 673 11.71 40.69 10.59
CA HIS A 673 10.76 41.51 11.39
C HIS A 673 10.93 42.96 10.88
N MET A 674 9.88 43.68 10.44
CA MET A 674 9.99 45.07 9.95
C MET A 674 9.59 46.12 11.01
N PRO A 675 10.20 47.33 11.00
CA PRO A 675 9.60 48.54 11.56
C PRO A 675 8.50 49.07 10.64
N ASP A 676 7.38 49.55 11.20
CA ASP A 676 6.20 50.02 10.47
C ASP A 676 6.51 51.19 9.51
N PHE A 677 6.39 50.94 8.19
CA PHE A 677 6.29 51.98 7.17
C PHE A 677 5.07 51.73 6.26
N ASN A 678 4.36 52.81 5.94
CA ASN A 678 3.04 52.84 5.29
C ASN A 678 2.97 52.03 3.98
N LYS A 679 1.86 51.30 3.81
CA LYS A 679 1.55 50.45 2.66
C LYS A 679 0.61 51.19 1.70
N ASP A 680 1.02 51.44 0.46
CA ASP A 680 0.06 51.61 -0.66
C ASP A 680 0.66 51.23 -2.04
N HIS A 681 -0.18 50.47 -2.78
CA HIS A 681 -0.29 50.13 -4.22
C HIS A 681 0.88 49.60 -5.11
N ALA A 682 0.68 48.40 -5.70
CA ALA A 682 1.17 47.97 -7.03
C ALA A 682 0.36 46.76 -7.60
N ARG A 683 0.25 46.63 -8.94
CA ARG A 683 -0.38 45.50 -9.67
C ARG A 683 0.60 44.96 -10.74
N TYR A 684 0.52 43.65 -11.02
CA TYR A 684 1.29 42.95 -12.08
C TYR A 684 0.34 42.13 -12.97
N GLU A 685 0.58 42.13 -14.29
CA GLU A 685 -0.09 41.29 -15.29
C GLU A 685 0.94 40.73 -16.29
N MET A 686 0.74 39.49 -16.78
CA MET A 686 1.45 38.94 -17.94
C MET A 686 0.54 38.10 -18.84
N LYS A 687 0.78 38.17 -20.16
CA LYS A 687 0.11 37.38 -21.23
C LYS A 687 1.12 36.48 -21.94
N SER A 688 0.67 35.28 -22.32
CA SER A 688 1.46 34.21 -22.95
C SER A 688 1.45 34.26 -24.49
N LEU A 689 2.46 33.64 -25.12
CA LEU A 689 2.37 33.20 -26.52
C LEU A 689 2.62 31.68 -26.76
N THR A 690 2.84 30.82 -25.75
CA THR A 690 3.18 29.39 -26.02
C THR A 690 2.74 28.31 -24.99
N GLY A 691 1.65 28.51 -24.23
CA GLY A 691 0.75 27.37 -23.91
C GLY A 691 1.04 26.37 -22.78
N THR A 692 1.99 26.59 -21.85
CA THR A 692 2.03 25.85 -20.56
C THR A 692 2.35 26.80 -19.40
N SER A 693 1.48 26.87 -18.38
CA SER A 693 1.57 27.83 -17.27
C SER A 693 1.70 27.16 -15.90
N TRP A 694 2.63 27.64 -15.06
CA TRP A 694 2.51 27.61 -13.60
C TRP A 694 2.26 29.03 -13.11
N PRO A 695 1.28 29.28 -12.21
CA PRO A 695 0.97 30.64 -11.76
C PRO A 695 2.07 31.20 -10.85
N PHE A 696 2.88 32.12 -11.35
CA PHE A 696 3.69 33.04 -10.53
C PHE A 696 2.91 34.33 -10.32
N VAL A 697 2.12 34.41 -9.25
CA VAL A 697 1.51 35.69 -8.81
C VAL A 697 1.91 35.95 -7.37
N GLY A 698 2.63 37.04 -7.14
CA GLY A 698 2.95 37.52 -5.79
C GLY A 698 2.76 39.03 -5.72
N ARG A 699 1.93 39.52 -4.78
CA ARG A 699 1.90 40.93 -4.39
C ARG A 699 2.68 41.09 -3.09
N SER A 700 3.72 41.93 -3.10
CA SER A 700 4.27 42.56 -1.89
C SER A 700 4.94 43.88 -2.30
N GLY A 701 4.43 45.00 -1.76
CA GLY A 701 4.76 46.36 -2.20
C GLY A 701 5.81 47.06 -1.33
N MET A 702 7.09 46.90 -1.66
CA MET A 702 8.12 47.86 -1.23
C MET A 702 9.15 48.06 -2.34
N HIS A 703 9.49 49.33 -2.58
CA HIS A 703 10.54 49.74 -3.48
C HIS A 703 11.85 49.86 -2.70
N PRO A 704 13.02 49.49 -3.26
CA PRO A 704 14.30 49.86 -2.68
C PRO A 704 14.33 51.37 -2.48
N SER A 705 14.69 51.81 -1.28
CA SER A 705 14.60 53.21 -0.86
C SER A 705 15.84 53.65 -0.12
N ILE A 706 16.07 54.96 -0.12
CA ILE A 706 17.13 55.60 0.63
C ILE A 706 16.50 56.38 1.77
N SER A 707 17.00 56.14 2.98
CA SER A 707 16.58 56.83 4.19
C SER A 707 17.76 57.57 4.81
N ILE A 708 17.48 58.71 5.43
CA ILE A 708 18.48 59.48 6.19
C ILE A 708 18.35 59.03 7.64
N ILE A 709 19.39 58.38 8.18
CA ILE A 709 19.44 57.92 9.57
C ILE A 709 20.71 58.51 10.18
N ASP A 710 20.56 59.30 11.25
CA ASP A 710 21.65 59.92 12.00
C ASP A 710 22.66 60.71 11.15
N GLY A 711 22.15 61.49 10.17
CA GLY A 711 22.97 62.34 9.30
C GLY A 711 23.73 61.60 8.19
N ASN A 712 23.67 60.27 8.16
CA ASN A 712 24.20 59.44 7.08
C ASN A 712 23.06 58.92 6.19
N GLN A 713 23.25 58.99 4.87
CA GLN A 713 22.31 58.37 3.94
C GLN A 713 22.54 56.85 3.89
N LYS A 714 21.49 56.08 4.17
CA LYS A 714 21.47 54.62 4.15
C LYS A 714 20.57 54.14 3.01
N ALA A 715 20.99 53.07 2.33
CA ALA A 715 20.17 52.36 1.36
C ALA A 715 19.52 51.13 2.00
N ILE A 716 18.25 50.89 1.67
CA ILE A 716 17.52 49.67 2.00
C ILE A 716 17.48 48.80 0.75
N THR A 717 18.16 47.67 0.82
CA THR A 717 18.15 46.64 -0.22
C THR A 717 17.12 45.58 0.08
N VAL A 718 16.35 45.19 -0.92
CA VAL A 718 15.36 44.11 -0.84
C VAL A 718 16.00 42.79 -1.30
N LEU A 719 15.79 41.72 -0.53
CA LEU A 719 16.25 40.37 -0.83
C LEU A 719 15.07 39.42 -1.02
N ARG A 720 15.17 38.55 -2.03
CA ARG A 720 14.31 37.37 -2.20
C ARG A 720 15.17 36.12 -2.31
N ARG A 721 14.93 35.10 -1.48
CA ARG A 721 15.63 33.81 -1.51
C ARG A 721 14.68 32.69 -1.90
N PHE A 722 15.07 31.86 -2.85
CA PHE A 722 14.39 30.61 -3.22
C PHE A 722 15.34 29.44 -3.05
N LYS A 723 14.85 28.32 -2.52
CA LYS A 723 15.62 27.09 -2.36
C LYS A 723 15.18 26.08 -3.42
N SER A 724 16.06 25.76 -4.36
CA SER A 724 15.74 24.83 -5.45
C SER A 724 15.46 23.43 -4.91
N ASN A 725 14.35 22.83 -5.36
CA ASN A 725 14.03 21.42 -5.15
C ASN A 725 14.30 20.56 -6.41
N ILE A 726 14.85 21.16 -7.47
CA ILE A 726 15.02 20.54 -8.78
C ILE A 726 16.51 20.30 -9.04
N LEU A 727 16.83 19.13 -9.62
CA LEU A 727 18.16 18.78 -10.12
C LEU A 727 18.18 19.01 -11.65
N GLY A 728 19.08 19.85 -12.17
CA GLY A 728 19.19 20.03 -13.63
C GLY A 728 19.91 21.30 -14.09
N ASP A 729 20.18 21.34 -15.40
CA ASP A 729 20.70 22.52 -16.09
C ASP A 729 19.54 23.48 -16.40
N MET A 730 19.58 24.68 -15.82
CA MET A 730 18.58 25.72 -15.95
C MET A 730 19.13 26.92 -16.72
N VAL A 731 18.28 27.59 -17.48
CA VAL A 731 18.55 28.92 -18.02
C VAL A 731 17.71 29.91 -17.24
N VAL A 732 18.36 30.92 -16.68
CA VAL A 732 17.68 31.97 -15.92
C VAL A 732 17.80 33.29 -16.66
N PHE A 733 16.66 33.93 -16.89
CA PHE A 733 16.54 35.25 -17.48
C PHE A 733 16.08 36.23 -16.40
N LEU A 734 16.75 37.38 -16.32
CA LEU A 734 16.41 38.48 -15.45
C LEU A 734 16.17 39.71 -16.32
N SER A 735 14.99 40.32 -16.21
CA SER A 735 14.67 41.59 -16.86
C SER A 735 14.10 42.59 -15.86
N ILE A 736 14.38 43.88 -16.09
CA ILE A 736 13.87 44.99 -15.28
C ILE A 736 13.07 45.94 -16.17
N HIS A 737 11.87 46.26 -15.73
CA HIS A 737 10.96 47.21 -16.36
C HIS A 737 10.60 48.32 -15.36
N HIS A 738 10.64 49.58 -15.78
CA HIS A 738 10.17 50.71 -14.98
C HIS A 738 9.03 51.42 -15.71
N GLY A 739 7.96 51.76 -14.97
CA GLY A 739 6.75 52.38 -15.55
C GLY A 739 6.87 53.90 -15.76
N MET A 740 7.89 54.54 -15.17
CA MET A 740 8.22 55.97 -15.25
C MET A 740 9.74 56.15 -15.03
N PRO A 741 10.37 57.26 -15.49
CA PRO A 741 11.81 57.46 -15.34
C PRO A 741 12.19 57.56 -13.87
N CYS A 742 12.70 56.45 -13.33
CA CYS A 742 13.39 56.42 -12.04
C CYS A 742 14.57 57.39 -12.10
N GLY A 743 14.65 58.32 -11.15
CA GLY A 743 15.66 59.40 -11.15
C GLY A 743 17.07 58.91 -11.50
N ASP A 744 17.53 57.80 -10.88
CA ASP A 744 18.87 57.25 -11.08
C ASP A 744 18.97 55.70 -11.22
N GLY A 745 17.83 54.97 -11.21
CA GLY A 745 17.77 53.51 -11.46
C GLY A 745 17.85 52.57 -10.22
N VAL A 746 17.54 51.29 -10.45
CA VAL A 746 17.63 50.18 -9.47
C VAL A 746 18.53 49.08 -10.03
N LEU A 747 19.45 48.60 -9.20
CA LEU A 747 20.34 47.49 -9.52
C LEU A 747 19.69 46.18 -9.05
N ALA A 748 19.39 45.27 -9.99
CA ALA A 748 19.02 43.90 -9.65
C ALA A 748 20.18 42.95 -9.93
N GLN A 749 20.47 42.08 -8.98
CA GLN A 749 21.52 41.09 -9.06
C GLN A 749 20.99 39.73 -8.62
N LEU A 750 21.38 38.70 -9.35
CA LEU A 750 21.02 37.32 -9.04
C LEU A 750 22.25 36.53 -8.60
N TYR A 751 22.09 35.76 -7.53
CA TYR A 751 23.14 34.96 -6.89
C TYR A 751 22.70 33.49 -6.82
N PHE A 752 23.65 32.57 -7.00
CA PHE A 752 23.39 31.13 -7.04
C PHE A 752 24.49 30.33 -6.35
N GLY A 753 24.11 29.31 -5.56
CA GLY A 753 25.05 28.29 -5.06
C GLY A 753 24.56 27.43 -3.88
N PRO A 754 25.28 26.32 -3.58
CA PRO A 754 24.95 25.38 -2.49
C PRO A 754 25.20 25.97 -1.09
N LYS A 755 26.12 26.94 -0.98
CA LYS A 755 26.38 27.78 0.19
C LYS A 755 26.66 29.20 -0.29
N LEU A 756 25.97 30.19 0.27
CA LEU A 756 26.04 31.61 -0.10
C LEU A 756 27.40 32.31 0.15
N LEU A 757 28.45 31.57 0.52
CA LEU A 757 29.78 32.11 0.87
C LEU A 757 30.83 31.93 -0.23
N TRP A 758 30.54 31.24 -1.34
CA TRP A 758 31.54 30.91 -2.37
C TRP A 758 31.12 31.52 -3.73
N GLY A 759 31.87 32.53 -4.17
CA GLY A 759 31.91 33.16 -5.51
C GLY A 759 30.66 33.10 -6.40
N PRO A 760 29.84 34.16 -6.47
CA PRO A 760 28.59 34.15 -7.23
C PRO A 760 28.80 34.30 -8.75
N LYS A 761 27.93 33.66 -9.53
CA LYS A 761 27.70 34.01 -10.93
C LYS A 761 26.70 35.18 -10.95
N ARG A 762 27.23 36.41 -11.02
CA ARG A 762 26.45 37.66 -11.03
C ARG A 762 25.78 37.84 -12.40
N ILE A 763 24.46 37.98 -12.40
CA ILE A 763 23.68 38.40 -13.57
C ILE A 763 23.16 39.81 -13.29
N GLN A 764 23.47 40.77 -14.16
CA GLN A 764 23.10 42.17 -14.01
C GLN A 764 22.70 42.74 -15.39
N PRO A 765 21.51 43.34 -15.54
CA PRO A 765 21.16 44.18 -16.70
C PRO A 765 21.76 45.59 -16.55
N ASP A 766 22.13 46.27 -17.66
CA ASP A 766 22.58 47.67 -17.63
C ASP A 766 21.38 48.60 -17.39
N SER A 767 21.64 49.79 -16.84
CA SER A 767 20.65 50.67 -16.19
C SER A 767 19.69 51.42 -17.14
N GLN A 768 19.41 50.89 -18.33
CA GLN A 768 18.54 51.48 -19.34
C GLN A 768 17.09 50.93 -19.26
N PRO A 769 16.09 51.59 -19.87
CA PRO A 769 14.73 51.05 -19.96
C PRO A 769 14.68 49.75 -20.76
N MET A 770 14.18 48.66 -20.15
CA MET A 770 14.03 47.32 -20.74
C MET A 770 15.34 46.65 -21.17
N GLU A 771 16.12 46.15 -20.20
CA GLU A 771 17.28 45.30 -20.47
C GLU A 771 17.15 43.90 -19.87
N TRP A 772 17.70 42.91 -20.59
CA TRP A 772 17.60 41.49 -20.29
C TRP A 772 19.01 40.93 -20.10
N ALA A 773 19.21 40.19 -19.01
CA ALA A 773 20.44 39.45 -18.78
C ALA A 773 20.09 37.97 -18.52
N SER A 774 20.85 37.05 -19.10
CA SER A 774 20.62 35.61 -18.93
C SER A 774 21.88 34.85 -18.55
N SER A 775 21.71 33.73 -17.86
CA SER A 775 22.81 32.80 -17.60
C SER A 775 22.31 31.37 -17.48
N GLU A 776 23.14 30.44 -17.95
CA GLU A 776 22.94 29.01 -17.74
C GLU A 776 23.62 28.56 -16.45
N ILE A 777 22.90 27.79 -15.64
CA ILE A 777 23.29 27.43 -14.29
C ILE A 777 22.86 25.99 -14.01
N LYS A 778 23.78 25.21 -13.45
CA LYS A 778 23.52 23.85 -13.00
C LYS A 778 23.13 23.85 -11.54
N THR A 779 21.97 23.27 -11.22
CA THR A 779 21.42 23.28 -9.86
C THR A 779 21.31 21.87 -9.26
N ARG A 780 21.41 21.78 -7.93
CA ARG A 780 21.11 20.60 -7.12
C ARG A 780 19.96 20.92 -6.15
N PRO A 781 19.19 19.91 -5.71
CA PRO A 781 18.22 20.09 -4.63
C PRO A 781 18.91 20.63 -3.37
N GLY A 782 18.41 21.75 -2.86
CA GLY A 782 18.98 22.49 -1.72
C GLY A 782 19.79 23.74 -2.09
N ASP A 783 20.13 23.95 -3.37
CA ASP A 783 20.84 25.15 -3.82
C ASP A 783 19.96 26.41 -3.66
N ASN A 784 20.59 27.55 -3.36
CA ASN A 784 19.87 28.82 -3.18
C ASN A 784 19.94 29.69 -4.43
N ILE A 785 18.82 30.31 -4.78
CA ILE A 785 18.69 31.41 -5.74
C ILE A 785 18.34 32.66 -4.94
N LEU A 786 19.16 33.70 -5.02
CA LEU A 786 18.93 34.95 -4.29
C LEU A 786 18.86 36.12 -5.27
N LEU A 787 17.71 36.80 -5.32
CA LEU A 787 17.52 38.05 -6.04
C LEU A 787 17.70 39.22 -5.07
N MET A 788 18.62 40.11 -5.40
CA MET A 788 18.94 41.29 -4.63
C MET A 788 18.62 42.54 -5.44
N MET A 789 17.88 43.47 -4.85
CA MET A 789 17.48 44.73 -5.49
C MET A 789 17.92 45.91 -4.63
N SER A 790 18.85 46.70 -5.16
CA SER A 790 19.46 47.84 -4.47
C SER A 790 19.22 49.15 -5.23
N PRO A 791 18.98 50.28 -4.54
CA PRO A 791 18.94 51.57 -5.21
C PRO A 791 20.34 51.97 -5.69
N VAL A 792 20.46 52.58 -6.87
CA VAL A 792 21.75 52.97 -7.46
C VAL A 792 22.27 54.29 -6.89
N ASN A 793 21.39 55.28 -6.69
CA ASN A 793 21.67 56.61 -6.10
C ASN A 793 20.42 57.14 -5.38
N ASN A 794 20.46 58.40 -4.91
CA ASN A 794 19.49 59.11 -4.06
C ASN A 794 18.06 59.29 -4.59
N GLY A 795 17.72 58.77 -5.77
CA GLY A 795 16.37 58.84 -6.34
C GLY A 795 15.39 57.84 -5.71
N SER A 796 14.15 58.28 -5.46
CA SER A 796 13.02 57.39 -5.16
C SER A 796 12.40 56.83 -6.45
N CYS A 797 12.10 55.53 -6.50
CA CYS A 797 11.31 54.92 -7.57
C CYS A 797 9.89 54.63 -7.10
N ASP A 798 8.89 55.08 -7.86
CA ASP A 798 7.49 54.79 -7.59
C ASP A 798 7.09 53.36 -7.98
N SER A 799 7.72 52.77 -9.00
CA SER A 799 7.50 51.36 -9.36
C SER A 799 8.64 50.76 -10.19
N VAL A 800 9.10 49.57 -9.80
CA VAL A 800 10.05 48.74 -10.56
C VAL A 800 9.49 47.33 -10.64
N VAL A 801 9.37 46.81 -11.84
CA VAL A 801 8.94 45.45 -12.14
C VAL A 801 10.17 44.64 -12.51
N VAL A 802 10.50 43.63 -11.71
CA VAL A 802 11.57 42.68 -12.03
C VAL A 802 10.91 41.37 -12.42
N GLN A 803 11.24 40.89 -13.61
CA GLN A 803 10.80 39.59 -14.10
C GLN A 803 11.98 38.63 -14.08
N LEU A 804 11.72 37.44 -13.54
CA LEU A 804 12.67 36.35 -13.44
C LEU A 804 12.05 35.14 -14.12
N ASP A 805 12.60 34.74 -15.27
CA ASP A 805 12.15 33.55 -15.98
C ASP A 805 13.18 32.43 -15.78
N ILE A 806 12.70 31.25 -15.37
CA ILE A 806 13.54 30.07 -15.19
C ILE A 806 13.04 29.00 -16.18
N THR A 807 13.93 28.55 -17.04
CA THR A 807 13.65 27.49 -18.02
C THR A 807 14.54 26.29 -17.73
N ILE A 808 13.94 25.11 -17.64
CA ILE A 808 14.67 23.84 -17.49
C ILE A 808 14.98 23.34 -18.90
N LYS A 809 16.25 22.98 -19.19
CA LYS A 809 16.59 22.35 -20.47
C LYS A 809 16.04 20.91 -20.47
N GLU A 810 15.11 20.62 -21.38
CA GLU A 810 14.36 19.34 -21.44
C GLU A 810 15.19 18.09 -21.80
N GLU A 811 16.50 18.19 -22.06
CA GLU A 811 17.26 17.07 -22.64
C GLU A 811 17.62 15.91 -21.70
N GLN A 812 17.19 15.90 -20.43
CA GLN A 812 17.49 14.78 -19.50
C GLN A 812 16.32 14.38 -18.57
N MET A 813 15.08 14.47 -19.04
CA MET A 813 13.95 13.78 -18.40
C MET A 813 13.31 12.77 -19.36
N PHE A 814 13.93 11.60 -19.47
CA PHE A 814 13.28 10.36 -19.94
C PHE A 814 13.63 9.21 -18.99
#